data_AF-A0A165H9B7-F1
#
_entry.id   AF-A0A165H9B7-F1
#
_cell.length_a   1.000
_cell.length_b   1.000
_cell.length_c   1.000
_cell.angle_alpha   90.00
_cell.angle_beta   90.00
_cell.angle_gamma   90.00
#
_symmetry.space_group_name_H-M   'P 1'
#
loop_
_entity.id
_entity.type
_entity.pdbx_description
1 polymer ?
#
loop_
_entity_poly.entity_id
_entity_poly.type
_entity_poly.pdbx_seq_one_letter_code
_entity_poly.pdbx_strand_id
1 'polypeptide(L)'
;MPSRGSSPASSISFQQYPSDYHRGDFDSHVLQPGLIQYDASELAPAPFENRARYYVVAMDLEKRKPSEPQPAYWVSVNALAPTMSASPHPEGPVGCSCDRPGDSPAYLRRFDQAQNEPSVWQPSWIRERSDPLYYEAFIPDLFSGEGPCALRSVKGLLTQWEPEWVTIRGARVEFTDAVTEGFNRIIEFDKEVESCLRQRASVPSPSLPAGADTVSELREWWTKAARDIAKRRGIFSAILIGAKRWGWFAANKPEFHAKLLEQGYYALGPLGVWVEDTMARLVTINEYVRLGVPVFFKWTMELVRIPSARALVPPMHLFPESPSTPPRRAPLALPAEVDSSPAPGASAAAAQDNTQPPEANLSSDEEYAGSAYEEVFSPGRTRNSARLRMPVDGEAVFVTEWVRIPFSNMYTSAPLMGQPDRVRGDIQLMRVRALANSPSPDVSSAAPTLAERLNNNVPPAVPRRKPAVIRRPPVLRVFDYGHVMSVLRAESDKDGARLTAADIVQLCLAHGMRFSTPVYVSNPQEETPLAQHVVPETFWLDGAVQSSRMTAAWEGNVRTLMERPHVTRAALQLGGVFARIAKQFLPADYEFPFGPTRPVVDYGVPLMYRVAHDDGFPLHDDYLSEEERLVFLGKIKEEGINVHTLWPKEEIMRGEGYQGVWTKGWETWFTQHLRELQSDRMQPRGVQKWKQALRSVAHKDNGQLRL
;
A
#
# COMPACT_ATOMS: atom_id res chain seq x y z
N MET A 1 -44.06 30.82 -21.19
CA MET A 1 -42.94 29.90 -21.49
C MET A 1 -41.68 30.73 -21.48
N PRO A 2 -40.62 30.39 -20.72
CA PRO A 2 -40.25 29.10 -20.15
C PRO A 2 -40.64 28.95 -18.66
N SER A 3 -40.90 27.72 -18.25
CA SER A 3 -41.36 27.33 -16.91
C SER A 3 -40.19 27.10 -15.95
N ARG A 4 -40.22 27.81 -14.83
CA ARG A 4 -39.43 27.55 -13.63
C ARG A 4 -39.76 26.15 -13.09
N GLY A 5 -38.77 25.26 -13.08
CA GLY A 5 -38.82 23.98 -12.36
C GLY A 5 -38.28 24.17 -10.95
N SER A 6 -39.19 24.20 -9.99
CA SER A 6 -38.98 24.28 -8.54
C SER A 6 -38.23 23.06 -7.99
N SER A 7 -37.16 23.31 -7.24
CA SER A 7 -36.58 22.35 -6.29
C SER A 7 -37.53 22.12 -5.11
N PRO A 8 -37.66 20.89 -4.62
CA PRO A 8 -37.97 20.64 -3.22
C PRO A 8 -36.82 19.85 -2.59
N ALA A 9 -36.01 20.53 -1.77
CA ALA A 9 -35.25 19.88 -0.72
C ALA A 9 -36.09 19.94 0.55
N SER A 10 -36.96 18.95 0.72
CA SER A 10 -37.66 18.69 1.97
C SER A 10 -37.09 17.40 2.56
N SER A 11 -36.58 17.51 3.78
CA SER A 11 -36.17 16.42 4.66
C SER A 11 -37.26 15.36 4.75
N ILE A 12 -37.07 14.25 4.04
CA ILE A 12 -37.88 13.04 4.19
C ILE A 12 -37.26 12.25 5.34
N SER A 13 -37.94 12.25 6.49
CA SER A 13 -37.82 11.18 7.47
C SER A 13 -38.24 9.89 6.75
N PHE A 14 -37.29 8.98 6.52
CA PHE A 14 -37.59 7.66 5.99
C PHE A 14 -38.41 6.90 7.04
N GLN A 15 -39.73 6.86 6.85
CA GLN A 15 -40.57 5.86 7.50
C GLN A 15 -40.10 4.47 7.03
N GLN A 16 -39.84 3.61 8.01
CA GLN A 16 -39.57 2.18 7.83
C GLN A 16 -40.66 1.57 6.94
N TYR A 17 -40.26 1.04 5.78
CA TYR A 17 -41.14 0.16 5.01
C TYR A 17 -41.39 -1.12 5.82
N PRO A 18 -42.63 -1.60 5.92
CA PRO A 18 -42.89 -2.92 6.46
C PRO A 18 -42.49 -3.94 5.37
N SER A 19 -41.30 -4.51 5.46
CA SER A 19 -41.02 -5.78 4.79
C SER A 19 -41.76 -6.85 5.59
N ASP A 20 -42.70 -7.55 4.96
CA ASP A 20 -43.34 -8.73 5.53
C ASP A 20 -42.25 -9.79 5.80
N TYR A 21 -41.81 -9.82 7.05
CA TYR A 21 -40.80 -10.75 7.55
C TYR A 21 -41.42 -12.15 7.64
N HIS A 22 -40.93 -13.06 6.78
CA HIS A 22 -41.12 -14.49 6.96
C HIS A 22 -40.49 -14.92 8.29
N ARG A 23 -41.34 -15.31 9.24
CA ARG A 23 -40.94 -16.00 10.48
C ARG A 23 -40.58 -17.45 10.15
N GLY A 24 -39.30 -17.79 10.22
CA GLY A 24 -38.84 -19.18 10.22
C GLY A 24 -37.37 -19.27 9.83
N ASP A 25 -36.53 -19.50 10.84
CA ASP A 25 -35.08 -19.72 10.82
C ASP A 25 -34.18 -18.51 10.51
N PHE A 26 -33.27 -18.26 11.45
CA PHE A 26 -32.59 -17.00 11.68
C PHE A 26 -31.50 -16.65 10.64
N ASP A 27 -31.54 -15.37 10.24
CA ASP A 27 -30.54 -14.56 9.59
C ASP A 27 -29.08 -14.87 10.00
N SER A 28 -28.38 -15.67 9.20
CA SER A 28 -26.91 -15.71 9.19
C SER A 28 -26.27 -14.57 8.36
N HIS A 29 -27.10 -13.70 7.76
CA HIS A 29 -26.65 -12.62 6.87
C HIS A 29 -26.41 -11.28 7.54
N VAL A 30 -26.93 -11.10 8.74
CA VAL A 30 -26.95 -9.83 9.43
C VAL A 30 -26.60 -10.16 10.88
N LEU A 31 -25.48 -9.63 11.40
CA LEU A 31 -25.28 -9.60 12.85
C LEU A 31 -26.58 -9.05 13.45
N GLN A 32 -27.20 -9.80 14.38
CA GLN A 32 -28.57 -9.55 14.87
C GLN A 32 -28.94 -8.06 14.79
N PRO A 33 -30.04 -7.63 14.14
CA PRO A 33 -30.33 -6.21 13.85
C PRO A 33 -30.23 -5.24 15.04
N GLY A 34 -30.32 -5.71 16.28
CA GLY A 34 -30.04 -4.91 17.49
C GLY A 34 -28.56 -4.63 17.78
N LEU A 35 -27.63 -5.21 17.02
CA LEU A 35 -26.18 -5.12 17.18
C LEU A 35 -25.51 -4.25 16.13
N ILE A 36 -26.22 -3.86 15.06
CA ILE A 36 -25.72 -2.99 14.01
C ILE A 36 -26.45 -1.64 14.08
N GLN A 37 -25.67 -0.56 14.17
CA GLN A 37 -26.14 0.81 14.00
C GLN A 37 -25.43 1.40 12.78
N TYR A 38 -26.10 2.27 12.02
CA TYR A 38 -25.48 2.93 10.87
C TYR A 38 -25.95 4.37 10.70
N ASP A 39 -25.10 5.18 10.06
CA ASP A 39 -25.42 6.53 9.60
C ASP A 39 -24.90 6.71 8.17
N ALA A 40 -25.52 7.60 7.41
CA ALA A 40 -25.00 8.01 6.11
C ALA A 40 -23.66 8.75 6.30
N SER A 41 -22.64 8.32 5.56
CA SER A 41 -21.36 9.02 5.45
C SER A 41 -21.44 10.11 4.38
N GLU A 42 -20.40 10.94 4.32
CA GLU A 42 -20.11 11.77 3.15
C GLU A 42 -20.09 10.91 1.88
N LEU A 43 -20.42 11.53 0.74
CA LEU A 43 -20.39 10.86 -0.56
C LEU A 43 -19.00 10.26 -0.81
N ALA A 44 -18.99 9.11 -1.51
CA ALA A 44 -17.75 8.44 -1.83
C ALA A 44 -16.80 9.39 -2.61
N PRO A 45 -15.49 9.41 -2.30
CA PRO A 45 -14.54 10.22 -3.04
C PRO A 45 -14.46 9.74 -4.49
N ALA A 46 -14.04 10.63 -5.39
CA ALA A 46 -13.78 10.26 -6.77
C ALA A 46 -12.75 9.09 -6.84
N PRO A 47 -12.97 8.10 -7.72
CA PRO A 47 -13.90 8.11 -8.86
C PRO A 47 -15.30 7.54 -8.58
N PHE A 48 -15.70 7.31 -7.33
CA PHE A 48 -16.98 6.68 -6.96
C PHE A 48 -18.16 7.66 -6.86
N GLU A 49 -18.15 8.72 -7.66
CA GLU A 49 -19.06 9.85 -7.52
C GLU A 49 -20.55 9.43 -7.48
N ASN A 50 -21.33 10.10 -6.62
CA ASN A 50 -22.77 9.88 -6.42
C ASN A 50 -23.20 8.56 -5.76
N ARG A 51 -22.29 7.82 -5.12
CA ARG A 51 -22.66 6.65 -4.31
C ARG A 51 -22.77 6.98 -2.84
N ALA A 52 -23.87 6.55 -2.24
CA ALA A 52 -24.03 6.56 -0.79
C ALA A 52 -22.95 5.67 -0.15
N ARG A 53 -22.48 6.11 1.02
CA ARG A 53 -21.56 5.40 1.89
C ARG A 53 -22.14 5.45 3.29
N TYR A 54 -21.77 4.47 4.12
CA TYR A 54 -22.27 4.39 5.49
C TYR A 54 -21.11 4.29 6.48
N TYR A 55 -21.32 4.88 7.65
CA TYR A 55 -20.67 4.45 8.87
C TYR A 55 -21.49 3.30 9.44
N VAL A 56 -20.87 2.17 9.70
CA VAL A 56 -21.55 1.01 10.30
C VAL A 56 -20.82 0.62 11.57
N VAL A 57 -21.52 0.57 12.69
CA VAL A 57 -21.01 0.13 13.98
C VAL A 57 -21.68 -1.18 14.32
N ALA A 58 -20.89 -2.24 14.53
CA ALA A 58 -21.37 -3.53 14.96
C ALA A 58 -20.78 -3.93 16.31
N MET A 59 -21.63 -4.41 17.22
CA MET A 59 -21.22 -4.90 18.53
C MET A 59 -20.92 -6.40 18.48
N ASP A 60 -19.69 -6.78 18.85
CA ASP A 60 -19.26 -8.18 18.93
C ASP A 60 -19.59 -8.75 20.30
N LEU A 61 -20.61 -9.63 20.35
CA LEU A 61 -21.04 -10.31 21.57
C LEU A 61 -20.34 -11.65 21.81
N GLU A 62 -19.81 -12.29 20.76
CA GLU A 62 -19.34 -13.68 20.80
C GLU A 62 -17.99 -13.83 21.50
N LYS A 63 -17.21 -12.75 21.61
CA LYS A 63 -15.87 -12.74 22.21
C LYS A 63 -15.78 -12.07 23.57
N ARG A 64 -16.83 -12.14 24.40
CA ARG A 64 -16.68 -11.86 25.84
C ARG A 64 -15.78 -12.91 26.48
N LYS A 65 -14.46 -12.73 26.36
CA LYS A 65 -13.51 -13.36 27.28
C LYS A 65 -13.91 -12.90 28.68
N PRO A 66 -13.93 -13.79 29.70
CA PRO A 66 -14.27 -13.42 31.07
C PRO A 66 -13.45 -12.24 31.61
N SER A 67 -12.26 -12.00 31.03
CA SER A 67 -11.32 -10.94 31.39
C SER A 67 -11.58 -9.58 30.74
N GLU A 68 -12.45 -9.46 29.72
CA GLU A 68 -12.71 -8.20 29.04
C GLU A 68 -14.11 -7.68 29.42
N PRO A 69 -14.21 -6.68 30.33
CA PRO A 69 -15.49 -6.22 30.86
C PRO A 69 -16.32 -5.40 29.84
N GLN A 70 -15.72 -4.95 28.74
CA GLN A 70 -16.38 -4.08 27.76
C GLN A 70 -16.67 -4.81 26.44
N PRO A 71 -17.83 -4.56 25.82
CA PRO A 71 -18.13 -5.06 24.47
C PRO A 71 -17.10 -4.53 23.47
N ALA A 72 -16.66 -5.38 22.54
CA ALA A 72 -15.85 -4.95 21.41
C ALA A 72 -16.76 -4.39 20.32
N TYR A 73 -16.35 -3.28 19.72
CA TYR A 73 -17.06 -2.68 18.60
C TYR A 73 -16.22 -2.82 17.33
N TRP A 74 -16.88 -3.21 16.24
CA TRP A 74 -16.34 -3.13 14.89
C TRP A 74 -16.96 -1.92 14.20
N VAL A 75 -16.13 -1.16 13.51
CA VAL A 75 -16.56 0.02 12.75
C VAL A 75 -16.18 -0.19 11.30
N SER A 76 -17.12 0.10 10.41
CA SER A 76 -16.86 0.26 8.99
C SER A 76 -16.99 1.72 8.60
N VAL A 77 -15.98 2.22 7.91
CA VAL A 77 -16.03 3.51 7.21
C VAL A 77 -16.08 3.23 5.72
N ASN A 78 -16.85 4.03 4.97
CA ASN A 78 -17.15 3.83 3.55
C ASN A 78 -17.87 2.50 3.24
N ALA A 79 -18.66 1.96 4.16
CA ALA A 79 -19.46 0.77 3.85
C ALA A 79 -20.37 1.04 2.65
N LEU A 80 -20.52 0.04 1.77
CA LEU A 80 -21.33 0.14 0.56
C LEU A 80 -22.84 -0.06 0.82
N ALA A 81 -23.16 -0.70 1.94
CA ALA A 81 -24.51 -0.96 2.42
C ALA A 81 -24.60 -0.65 3.92
N PRO A 82 -25.82 -0.40 4.46
CA PRO A 82 -26.05 -0.17 5.88
C PRO A 82 -25.98 -1.48 6.69
N THR A 83 -24.99 -2.31 6.41
CA THR A 83 -24.74 -3.60 7.05
C THR A 83 -23.24 -3.82 7.22
N MET A 84 -22.88 -4.69 8.14
CA MET A 84 -21.51 -5.12 8.37
C MET A 84 -21.27 -6.40 7.57
N SER A 85 -20.25 -6.42 6.71
CA SER A 85 -19.82 -7.67 6.09
C SER A 85 -19.52 -8.71 7.16
N ALA A 86 -19.62 -10.00 6.84
CA ALA A 86 -19.03 -11.02 7.70
C ALA A 86 -17.51 -10.82 7.78
N SER A 87 -16.93 -11.11 8.95
CA SER A 87 -15.48 -11.18 9.06
C SER A 87 -14.93 -12.32 8.19
N PRO A 88 -13.72 -12.20 7.62
CA PRO A 88 -13.18 -13.18 6.70
C PRO A 88 -13.05 -14.55 7.38
N HIS A 89 -13.66 -15.57 6.78
CA HIS A 89 -13.61 -16.96 7.24
C HIS A 89 -12.89 -17.85 6.19
N PRO A 90 -12.11 -18.87 6.60
CA PRO A 90 -11.40 -19.75 5.67
C PRO A 90 -12.30 -20.45 4.66
N GLU A 91 -13.57 -20.68 5.00
CA GLU A 91 -14.54 -21.40 4.16
C GLU A 91 -15.28 -20.51 3.15
N GLY A 92 -14.92 -19.22 3.03
CA GLY A 92 -15.64 -18.26 2.21
C GLY A 92 -16.49 -17.30 3.02
N PRO A 93 -17.30 -16.44 2.37
CA PRO A 93 -18.49 -15.89 3.02
C PRO A 93 -19.34 -17.07 3.46
N VAL A 94 -19.31 -17.36 4.77
CA VAL A 94 -19.90 -18.57 5.37
C VAL A 94 -21.35 -18.70 4.89
N GLY A 95 -21.67 -19.90 4.42
CA GLY A 95 -22.82 -20.21 3.56
C GLY A 95 -24.11 -19.56 4.02
N CYS A 96 -24.67 -18.75 3.12
CA CYS A 96 -26.02 -18.22 3.24
C CYS A 96 -26.95 -19.33 3.68
N SER A 97 -27.58 -19.21 4.86
CA SER A 97 -28.60 -20.16 5.32
C SER A 97 -29.93 -19.98 4.57
N CYS A 98 -29.86 -19.33 3.41
CA CYS A 98 -31.00 -18.91 2.65
C CYS A 98 -31.49 -20.06 1.78
N ASP A 99 -32.56 -20.72 2.21
CA ASP A 99 -33.19 -21.79 1.45
C ASP A 99 -34.04 -21.22 0.31
N ARG A 100 -33.86 -21.74 -0.92
CA ARG A 100 -34.85 -21.64 -1.99
C ARG A 100 -35.76 -22.87 -1.91
N PRO A 101 -37.10 -22.72 -2.00
CA PRO A 101 -38.00 -23.86 -2.05
C PRO A 101 -37.64 -24.79 -3.23
N GLY A 102 -37.23 -26.03 -2.93
CA GLY A 102 -36.90 -27.06 -3.91
C GLY A 102 -35.40 -27.38 -4.07
N ASP A 103 -34.51 -26.59 -3.49
CA ASP A 103 -33.07 -26.88 -3.47
C ASP A 103 -32.67 -27.62 -2.18
N SER A 104 -31.64 -28.48 -2.24
CA SER A 104 -31.16 -29.21 -1.05
C SER A 104 -30.53 -28.25 -0.03
N PRO A 105 -30.93 -28.29 1.26
CA PRO A 105 -30.64 -27.25 2.28
C PRO A 105 -29.16 -26.99 2.60
N ALA A 106 -28.23 -27.83 2.16
CA ALA A 106 -26.89 -27.81 2.72
C ALA A 106 -25.93 -26.78 2.07
N TYR A 107 -26.11 -26.34 0.82
CA TYR A 107 -25.10 -25.51 0.14
C TYR A 107 -25.63 -24.64 -1.03
N LEU A 108 -26.55 -23.71 -0.78
CA LEU A 108 -26.95 -22.72 -1.79
C LEU A 108 -25.87 -21.65 -1.99
N ARG A 109 -24.83 -22.01 -2.73
CA ARG A 109 -23.74 -21.11 -3.14
C ARG A 109 -24.02 -20.55 -4.52
N ARG A 110 -23.99 -19.22 -4.64
CA ARG A 110 -24.17 -18.51 -5.91
C ARG A 110 -23.07 -18.86 -6.91
N PHE A 111 -21.85 -19.10 -6.41
CA PHE A 111 -20.69 -19.47 -7.22
C PHE A 111 -20.12 -20.85 -6.88
N ASP A 112 -20.94 -21.77 -6.40
CA ASP A 112 -20.55 -23.16 -6.11
C ASP A 112 -19.23 -23.26 -5.31
N GLN A 113 -18.24 -24.02 -5.79
CA GLN A 113 -16.93 -24.13 -5.14
C GLN A 113 -16.07 -22.87 -5.28
N ALA A 114 -16.28 -22.03 -6.31
CA ALA A 114 -15.52 -20.80 -6.48
C ALA A 114 -15.81 -19.78 -5.36
N GLN A 115 -16.95 -19.91 -4.68
CA GLN A 115 -17.28 -19.11 -3.48
C GLN A 115 -16.40 -19.45 -2.27
N ASN A 116 -15.72 -20.62 -2.25
CA ASN A 116 -14.74 -20.98 -1.21
C ASN A 116 -13.47 -20.11 -1.24
N GLU A 117 -13.29 -19.28 -2.27
CA GLU A 117 -12.20 -18.31 -2.30
C GLU A 117 -12.71 -16.97 -1.74
N PRO A 118 -12.69 -16.77 -0.40
CA PRO A 118 -13.35 -15.64 0.24
C PRO A 118 -12.89 -14.29 -0.30
N SER A 119 -11.60 -14.14 -0.60
CA SER A 119 -11.02 -12.84 -0.94
C SER A 119 -11.52 -12.25 -2.25
N VAL A 120 -12.28 -13.01 -3.05
CA VAL A 120 -12.91 -12.50 -4.28
C VAL A 120 -14.31 -11.94 -4.01
N TRP A 121 -15.00 -12.47 -3.00
CA TRP A 121 -16.44 -12.26 -2.81
C TRP A 121 -16.80 -11.55 -1.51
N GLN A 122 -15.84 -11.40 -0.60
CA GLN A 122 -15.98 -10.62 0.62
C GLN A 122 -14.66 -9.93 0.98
N PRO A 123 -14.72 -8.81 1.71
CA PRO A 123 -13.53 -8.16 2.26
C PRO A 123 -12.65 -9.18 3.00
N SER A 124 -11.33 -9.13 2.79
CA SER A 124 -10.35 -10.03 3.42
C SER A 124 -9.56 -9.29 4.51
N TRP A 125 -8.88 -10.03 5.38
CA TRP A 125 -7.95 -9.43 6.34
C TRP A 125 -6.79 -8.80 5.59
N ILE A 126 -6.45 -7.56 5.93
CA ILE A 126 -5.28 -6.88 5.39
C ILE A 126 -4.03 -7.71 5.69
N ARG A 127 -3.43 -8.27 4.64
CA ARG A 127 -2.19 -9.03 4.74
C ARG A 127 -1.00 -8.08 4.76
N GLU A 128 0.16 -8.52 5.27
CA GLU A 128 1.40 -7.79 5.04
C GLU A 128 1.61 -7.58 3.54
N ARG A 129 2.06 -6.37 3.14
CA ARG A 129 2.21 -5.91 1.75
C ARG A 129 3.27 -6.73 0.98
N SER A 130 3.03 -8.01 0.73
CA SER A 130 3.73 -8.78 -0.29
C SER A 130 3.28 -8.36 -1.69
N ASP A 131 2.02 -7.94 -1.81
CA ASP A 131 1.50 -7.16 -2.92
C ASP A 131 1.52 -5.67 -2.57
N PRO A 132 2.31 -4.84 -3.28
CA PRO A 132 2.42 -3.42 -2.99
C PRO A 132 1.12 -2.63 -3.23
N LEU A 133 0.15 -3.18 -3.97
CA LEU A 133 -1.15 -2.53 -4.22
C LEU A 133 -2.34 -3.21 -3.51
N TYR A 134 -2.12 -4.38 -2.89
CA TYR A 134 -3.14 -5.21 -2.24
C TYR A 134 -4.47 -5.26 -3.01
N TYR A 135 -4.43 -5.82 -4.22
CA TYR A 135 -5.53 -5.70 -5.18
C TYR A 135 -6.87 -6.26 -4.71
N GLU A 136 -6.87 -7.19 -3.74
CA GLU A 136 -8.08 -7.79 -3.16
C GLU A 136 -9.02 -6.71 -2.59
N ALA A 137 -8.46 -5.64 -2.01
CA ALA A 137 -9.22 -4.50 -1.49
C ALA A 137 -10.03 -3.78 -2.57
N PHE A 138 -9.54 -3.80 -3.82
CA PHE A 138 -10.05 -3.04 -4.95
C PHE A 138 -10.86 -3.89 -5.92
N ILE A 139 -11.13 -5.15 -5.62
CA ILE A 139 -12.06 -5.97 -6.41
C ILE A 139 -13.42 -5.25 -6.44
N PRO A 140 -14.02 -5.00 -7.62
CA PRO A 140 -15.35 -4.40 -7.68
C PRO A 140 -16.38 -5.27 -6.95
N ASP A 141 -17.06 -4.70 -5.96
CA ASP A 141 -18.08 -5.40 -5.19
C ASP A 141 -19.37 -5.50 -6.02
N LEU A 142 -19.54 -6.67 -6.64
CA LEU A 142 -20.70 -7.01 -7.45
C LEU A 142 -22.02 -7.00 -6.67
N PHE A 143 -21.97 -6.97 -5.33
CA PHE A 143 -23.11 -7.05 -4.43
C PHE A 143 -23.22 -5.84 -3.49
N SER A 144 -22.47 -4.76 -3.75
CA SER A 144 -22.56 -3.50 -3.02
C SER A 144 -22.52 -3.65 -1.49
N GLY A 145 -21.63 -4.50 -0.97
CA GLY A 145 -21.40 -4.71 0.47
C GLY A 145 -22.26 -5.81 1.09
N GLU A 146 -23.16 -6.40 0.32
CA GLU A 146 -24.16 -7.34 0.84
C GLU A 146 -23.85 -8.81 0.57
N GLY A 147 -22.79 -9.07 -0.19
CA GLY A 147 -22.27 -10.40 -0.48
C GLY A 147 -23.12 -11.24 -1.45
N PRO A 148 -22.59 -12.40 -1.88
CA PRO A 148 -23.15 -13.23 -2.95
C PRO A 148 -24.33 -14.12 -2.52
N CYS A 149 -25.30 -13.61 -1.75
CA CYS A 149 -26.45 -14.39 -1.26
C CYS A 149 -27.32 -14.93 -2.41
N ALA A 150 -27.68 -16.22 -2.41
CA ALA A 150 -28.43 -16.84 -3.50
C ALA A 150 -29.88 -16.32 -3.64
N LEU A 151 -30.49 -15.77 -2.59
CA LEU A 151 -31.84 -15.20 -2.66
C LEU A 151 -31.89 -13.79 -3.25
N ARG A 152 -30.76 -13.08 -3.32
CA ARG A 152 -30.73 -11.72 -3.89
C ARG A 152 -30.91 -11.78 -5.41
N SER A 153 -31.79 -10.96 -5.97
CA SER A 153 -31.90 -10.83 -7.43
C SER A 153 -30.98 -9.71 -7.93
N VAL A 154 -29.69 -10.02 -8.06
CA VAL A 154 -28.70 -9.14 -8.72
C VAL A 154 -28.37 -9.76 -10.05
N LYS A 155 -29.07 -9.32 -11.10
CA LYS A 155 -28.91 -9.83 -12.46
C LYS A 155 -27.63 -9.31 -13.10
N GLY A 156 -26.97 -10.16 -13.88
CA GLY A 156 -25.75 -9.82 -14.58
C GLY A 156 -24.89 -11.04 -14.86
N LEU A 157 -24.10 -10.96 -15.93
CA LEU A 157 -23.24 -12.07 -16.37
C LEU A 157 -22.23 -12.50 -15.30
N LEU A 158 -21.79 -11.59 -14.43
CA LEU A 158 -20.84 -11.88 -13.35
C LEU A 158 -21.52 -12.14 -12.00
N THR A 159 -22.82 -11.86 -11.87
CA THR A 159 -23.51 -11.88 -10.59
C THR A 159 -24.42 -13.08 -10.43
N GLN A 160 -25.16 -13.51 -11.45
CA GLN A 160 -26.19 -14.54 -11.28
C GLN A 160 -26.27 -15.45 -12.49
N TRP A 161 -26.11 -16.75 -12.29
CA TRP A 161 -26.44 -17.77 -13.29
C TRP A 161 -27.95 -17.80 -13.56
N GLU A 162 -28.34 -17.81 -14.83
CA GLU A 162 -29.73 -18.01 -15.24
C GLU A 162 -29.86 -19.25 -16.13
N PRO A 163 -30.85 -20.14 -15.90
CA PRO A 163 -31.05 -21.34 -16.72
C PRO A 163 -31.26 -21.05 -18.22
N GLU A 164 -31.83 -19.89 -18.55
CA GLU A 164 -32.07 -19.44 -19.93
C GLU A 164 -30.78 -19.14 -20.72
N TRP A 165 -29.63 -19.09 -20.04
CA TRP A 165 -28.33 -18.90 -20.69
C TRP A 165 -27.85 -20.11 -21.47
N VAL A 166 -28.52 -21.24 -21.32
CA VAL A 166 -28.06 -22.54 -21.83
C VAL A 166 -28.93 -23.02 -22.97
N THR A 167 -28.29 -23.54 -24.01
CA THR A 167 -28.95 -24.27 -25.10
C THR A 167 -28.33 -25.66 -25.25
N ILE A 168 -29.15 -26.62 -25.66
CA ILE A 168 -28.69 -27.99 -25.93
C ILE A 168 -28.59 -28.14 -27.45
N ARG A 169 -27.36 -28.33 -27.96
CA ARG A 169 -27.08 -28.56 -29.38
C ARG A 169 -26.50 -29.95 -29.56
N GLY A 170 -27.35 -30.90 -29.96
CA GLY A 170 -26.98 -32.32 -30.05
C GLY A 170 -26.72 -32.91 -28.66
N ALA A 171 -25.52 -33.47 -28.44
CA ALA A 171 -25.10 -34.04 -27.16
C ALA A 171 -24.40 -33.03 -26.23
N ARG A 172 -24.25 -31.77 -26.66
CA ARG A 172 -23.52 -30.74 -25.91
C ARG A 172 -24.44 -29.67 -25.34
N VAL A 173 -24.03 -29.17 -24.19
CA VAL A 173 -24.63 -28.06 -23.47
C VAL A 173 -23.76 -26.82 -23.72
N GLU A 174 -24.33 -25.78 -24.32
CA GLU A 174 -23.61 -24.58 -24.73
C GLU A 174 -24.24 -23.32 -24.13
N PHE A 175 -23.44 -22.26 -23.96
CA PHE A 175 -24.00 -20.93 -23.72
C PHE A 175 -24.75 -20.45 -24.96
N THR A 176 -25.82 -19.69 -24.77
CA THR A 176 -26.45 -18.93 -25.86
C THR A 176 -25.44 -17.98 -26.50
N ASP A 177 -25.67 -17.64 -27.77
CA ASP A 177 -24.80 -16.72 -28.51
C ASP A 177 -24.73 -15.34 -27.81
N ALA A 178 -25.85 -14.87 -27.25
CA ALA A 178 -25.93 -13.60 -26.51
C ALA A 178 -25.07 -13.59 -25.24
N VAL A 179 -25.05 -14.69 -24.47
CA VAL A 179 -24.22 -14.82 -23.26
C VAL A 179 -22.74 -14.88 -23.64
N THR A 180 -22.41 -15.65 -24.68
CA THR A 180 -21.05 -15.76 -25.21
C THR A 180 -20.52 -14.40 -25.68
N GLU A 181 -21.32 -13.64 -26.45
CA GLU A 181 -20.99 -12.28 -26.89
C GLU A 181 -20.81 -11.33 -25.69
N GLY A 182 -21.68 -11.41 -24.69
CA GLY A 182 -21.58 -10.62 -23.47
C GLY A 182 -20.27 -10.85 -22.72
N PHE A 183 -19.87 -12.11 -22.51
CA PHE A 183 -18.59 -12.44 -21.88
C PHE A 183 -17.39 -12.03 -22.73
N ASN A 184 -17.45 -12.24 -24.04
CA ASN A 184 -16.38 -11.83 -24.94
C ASN A 184 -16.16 -10.32 -24.88
N ARG A 185 -17.23 -9.50 -24.85
CA ARG A 185 -17.12 -8.04 -24.66
C ARG A 185 -16.44 -7.67 -23.35
N ILE A 186 -16.76 -8.35 -22.24
CA ILE A 186 -16.10 -8.13 -20.95
C ILE A 186 -14.60 -8.47 -21.04
N ILE A 187 -14.26 -9.63 -21.62
CA ILE A 187 -12.89 -10.11 -21.75
C ILE A 187 -12.06 -9.21 -22.68
N GLU A 188 -12.63 -8.79 -23.80
CA GLU A 188 -12.00 -7.87 -24.74
C GLU A 188 -11.75 -6.50 -24.11
N PHE A 189 -12.73 -5.98 -23.36
CA PHE A 189 -12.54 -4.73 -22.64
C PHE A 189 -11.45 -4.83 -21.56
N ASP A 190 -11.41 -5.92 -20.78
CA ASP A 190 -10.35 -6.15 -19.80
C ASP A 190 -8.96 -6.25 -20.47
N LYS A 191 -8.87 -6.73 -21.72
CA LYS A 191 -7.62 -6.69 -22.53
C LYS A 191 -7.28 -5.27 -23.01
N GLU A 192 -8.28 -4.46 -23.40
CA GLU A 192 -8.12 -3.04 -23.73
C GLU A 192 -7.56 -2.27 -22.52
N VAL A 193 -8.07 -2.55 -21.31
CA VAL A 193 -7.57 -2.01 -20.03
C VAL A 193 -6.13 -2.45 -19.77
N GLU A 194 -5.82 -3.74 -19.91
CA GLU A 194 -4.46 -4.27 -19.73
C GLU A 194 -3.45 -3.56 -20.65
N SER A 195 -3.81 -3.40 -21.93
CA SER A 195 -3.00 -2.69 -22.92
C SER A 195 -2.82 -1.22 -22.59
N CYS A 196 -3.91 -0.53 -22.20
CA CYS A 196 -3.86 0.89 -21.83
C CYS A 196 -3.02 1.15 -20.57
N LEU A 197 -3.05 0.23 -19.61
CA LEU A 197 -2.25 0.31 -18.39
C LEU A 197 -0.79 -0.11 -18.60
N ARG A 198 -0.48 -0.77 -19.72
CA ARG A 198 0.81 -1.43 -20.01
C ARG A 198 1.23 -2.39 -18.90
N GLN A 199 0.25 -3.02 -18.26
CA GLN A 199 0.47 -3.89 -17.11
C GLN A 199 -0.29 -5.18 -17.31
N ARG A 200 0.44 -6.29 -17.48
CA ARG A 200 -0.16 -7.62 -17.56
C ARG A 200 -0.68 -8.05 -16.19
N ALA A 201 -1.93 -8.47 -16.14
CA ALA A 201 -2.48 -9.06 -14.91
C ALA A 201 -1.80 -10.40 -14.62
N SER A 202 -1.53 -10.69 -13.35
CA SER A 202 -0.99 -11.98 -12.92
C SER A 202 -1.99 -13.14 -13.09
N VAL A 203 -3.28 -12.81 -13.22
CA VAL A 203 -4.36 -13.77 -13.46
C VAL A 203 -4.57 -13.93 -14.98
N PRO A 204 -4.53 -15.17 -15.52
CA PRO A 204 -4.77 -15.43 -16.93
C PRO A 204 -6.09 -14.84 -17.42
N SER A 205 -6.14 -14.45 -18.71
CA SER A 205 -7.41 -14.05 -19.33
C SER A 205 -8.37 -15.24 -19.26
N PRO A 206 -9.60 -15.05 -18.76
CA PRO A 206 -10.58 -16.11 -18.72
C PRO A 206 -10.99 -16.52 -20.14
N SER A 207 -11.40 -17.78 -20.29
CA SER A 207 -11.90 -18.36 -21.53
C SER A 207 -13.16 -19.16 -21.22
N LEU A 208 -14.21 -18.97 -22.01
CA LEU A 208 -15.39 -19.82 -21.95
C LEU A 208 -15.18 -21.08 -22.81
N PRO A 209 -15.66 -22.25 -22.37
CA PRO A 209 -15.66 -23.44 -23.21
C PRO A 209 -16.64 -23.27 -24.38
N ALA A 210 -16.36 -23.91 -25.51
CA ALA A 210 -17.29 -23.97 -26.64
C ALA A 210 -18.57 -24.75 -26.32
N GLY A 211 -18.50 -25.67 -25.35
CA GLY A 211 -19.61 -26.47 -24.84
C GLY A 211 -19.12 -27.39 -23.73
N ALA A 212 -20.06 -28.00 -23.01
CA ALA A 212 -19.84 -28.93 -21.91
C ALA A 212 -20.74 -30.16 -22.06
N ASP A 213 -20.45 -31.24 -21.34
CA ASP A 213 -21.27 -32.45 -21.37
C ASP A 213 -22.53 -32.28 -20.49
N THR A 214 -22.48 -31.39 -19.50
CA THR A 214 -23.59 -31.13 -18.58
C THR A 214 -23.75 -29.65 -18.25
N VAL A 215 -24.95 -29.25 -17.82
CA VAL A 215 -25.24 -27.90 -17.30
C VAL A 215 -24.36 -27.58 -16.08
N SER A 216 -24.10 -28.58 -15.23
CA SER A 216 -23.27 -28.41 -14.04
C SER A 216 -21.83 -28.05 -14.39
N GLU A 217 -21.25 -28.72 -15.38
CA GLU A 217 -19.90 -28.42 -15.86
C GLU A 217 -19.85 -27.02 -16.49
N LEU A 218 -20.84 -26.66 -17.31
CA LEU A 218 -20.92 -25.31 -17.91
C LEU A 218 -21.04 -24.21 -16.83
N ARG A 219 -21.79 -24.48 -15.76
CA ARG A 219 -21.91 -23.60 -14.59
C ARG A 219 -20.58 -23.48 -13.83
N GLU A 220 -19.84 -24.56 -13.65
CA GLU A 220 -18.50 -24.52 -13.04
C GLU A 220 -17.56 -23.61 -13.85
N TRP A 221 -17.55 -23.74 -15.18
CA TRP A 221 -16.80 -22.85 -16.07
C TRP A 221 -17.20 -21.38 -15.93
N TRP A 222 -18.51 -21.10 -15.82
CA TRP A 222 -19.00 -19.75 -15.55
C TRP A 222 -18.48 -19.21 -14.21
N THR A 223 -18.58 -19.98 -13.12
CA THR A 223 -18.12 -19.53 -11.79
C THR A 223 -16.62 -19.21 -11.79
N LYS A 224 -15.82 -20.04 -12.48
CA LYS A 224 -14.39 -19.83 -12.67
C LYS A 224 -14.12 -18.56 -13.47
N ALA A 225 -14.84 -18.34 -14.57
CA ALA A 225 -14.70 -17.13 -15.38
C ALA A 225 -15.07 -15.87 -14.58
N ALA A 226 -16.19 -15.87 -13.85
CA ALA A 226 -16.61 -14.75 -13.02
C ALA A 226 -15.56 -14.39 -11.95
N ARG A 227 -15.02 -15.41 -11.27
CA ARG A 227 -13.93 -15.26 -10.30
C ARG A 227 -12.66 -14.66 -10.92
N ASP A 228 -12.23 -15.18 -12.07
CA ASP A 228 -11.00 -14.74 -12.73
C ASP A 228 -11.15 -13.31 -13.26
N ILE A 229 -12.34 -12.93 -13.78
CA ILE A 229 -12.68 -11.55 -14.16
C ILE A 229 -12.63 -10.63 -12.93
N ALA A 230 -13.27 -11.01 -11.82
CA ALA A 230 -13.27 -10.20 -10.59
C ALA A 230 -11.85 -9.92 -10.08
N LYS A 231 -10.99 -10.93 -10.04
CA LYS A 231 -9.57 -10.77 -9.65
C LYS A 231 -8.80 -9.85 -10.59
N ARG A 232 -8.96 -10.03 -11.91
CA ARG A 232 -8.31 -9.17 -12.92
C ARG A 232 -8.74 -7.72 -12.76
N ARG A 233 -10.04 -7.48 -12.60
CA ARG A 233 -10.59 -6.16 -12.35
C ARG A 233 -10.09 -5.56 -11.03
N GLY A 234 -9.88 -6.37 -9.99
CA GLY A 234 -9.21 -5.94 -8.76
C GLY A 234 -7.79 -5.43 -9.01
N ILE A 235 -6.97 -6.18 -9.77
CA ILE A 235 -5.59 -5.79 -10.12
C ILE A 235 -5.58 -4.45 -10.86
N PHE A 236 -6.43 -4.31 -11.87
CA PHE A 236 -6.54 -3.07 -12.64
C PHE A 236 -7.10 -1.91 -11.80
N SER A 237 -8.10 -2.17 -10.96
CA SER A 237 -8.69 -1.18 -10.05
C SER A 237 -7.71 -0.70 -9.00
N ALA A 238 -6.81 -1.56 -8.52
CA ALA A 238 -5.73 -1.16 -7.61
C ALA A 238 -4.76 -0.17 -8.27
N ILE A 239 -4.54 -0.28 -9.58
CA ILE A 239 -3.73 0.69 -10.35
C ILE A 239 -4.53 1.95 -10.65
N LEU A 240 -5.78 1.79 -11.13
CA LEU A 240 -6.64 2.92 -11.52
C LEU A 240 -7.01 3.78 -10.30
N ILE A 241 -7.46 3.17 -9.22
CA ILE A 241 -7.93 3.83 -7.99
C ILE A 241 -6.79 3.96 -6.99
N GLY A 242 -6.15 2.85 -6.61
CA GLY A 242 -5.11 2.84 -5.57
C GLY A 242 -3.89 3.71 -5.92
N ALA A 243 -3.41 3.63 -7.17
CA ALA A 243 -2.36 4.51 -7.69
C ALA A 243 -2.90 5.79 -8.36
N LYS A 244 -4.19 6.11 -8.17
CA LYS A 244 -4.87 7.33 -8.64
C LYS A 244 -4.75 7.62 -10.15
N ARG A 245 -4.46 6.61 -10.97
CA ARG A 245 -4.37 6.78 -12.44
C ARG A 245 -5.69 7.14 -13.10
N TRP A 246 -6.83 6.96 -12.43
CA TRP A 246 -8.14 7.36 -12.95
C TRP A 246 -8.20 8.84 -13.35
N GLY A 247 -7.52 9.73 -12.61
CA GLY A 247 -7.49 11.17 -12.92
C GLY A 247 -6.78 11.46 -14.25
N TRP A 248 -5.68 10.75 -14.52
CA TRP A 248 -4.99 10.82 -15.80
C TRP A 248 -5.88 10.35 -16.95
N PHE A 249 -6.62 9.25 -16.78
CA PHE A 249 -7.57 8.78 -17.80
C PHE A 249 -8.72 9.77 -18.01
N ALA A 250 -9.28 10.33 -16.94
CA ALA A 250 -10.34 11.33 -17.04
C ALA A 250 -9.88 12.57 -17.85
N ALA A 251 -8.64 13.02 -17.63
CA ALA A 251 -8.09 14.19 -18.31
C ALA A 251 -7.61 13.89 -19.75
N ASN A 252 -6.91 12.78 -19.97
CA ASN A 252 -6.17 12.52 -21.22
C ASN A 252 -6.88 11.51 -22.15
N LYS A 253 -7.79 10.70 -21.63
CA LYS A 253 -8.54 9.69 -22.38
C LYS A 253 -10.01 9.62 -21.92
N PRO A 254 -10.77 10.72 -22.03
CA PRO A 254 -12.11 10.82 -21.45
C PRO A 254 -13.09 9.76 -21.99
N GLU A 255 -12.98 9.39 -23.27
CA GLU A 255 -13.79 8.32 -23.86
C GLU A 255 -13.51 6.96 -23.21
N PHE A 256 -12.23 6.64 -22.98
CA PHE A 256 -11.84 5.41 -22.31
C PHE A 256 -12.25 5.43 -20.83
N HIS A 257 -12.16 6.59 -20.18
CA HIS A 257 -12.65 6.78 -18.81
C HIS A 257 -14.17 6.56 -18.71
N ALA A 258 -14.95 7.05 -19.68
CA ALA A 258 -16.39 6.77 -19.76
C ALA A 258 -16.69 5.28 -19.92
N LYS A 259 -15.93 4.55 -20.76
CA LYS A 259 -16.05 3.09 -20.86
C LYS A 259 -15.73 2.40 -19.53
N LEU A 260 -14.70 2.83 -18.80
CA LEU A 260 -14.36 2.27 -17.49
C LEU A 260 -15.51 2.46 -16.48
N LEU A 261 -16.17 3.62 -16.49
CA LEU A 261 -17.38 3.89 -15.70
C LEU A 261 -18.50 2.92 -16.07
N GLU A 262 -18.85 2.84 -17.35
CA GLU A 262 -19.92 1.98 -17.87
C GLU A 262 -19.68 0.50 -17.54
N GLN A 263 -18.44 0.04 -17.66
CA GLN A 263 -18.07 -1.36 -17.41
C GLN A 263 -17.90 -1.70 -15.93
N GLY A 264 -18.13 -0.74 -15.04
CA GLY A 264 -18.22 -0.97 -13.59
C GLY A 264 -16.90 -0.96 -12.84
N TYR A 265 -15.81 -0.45 -13.43
CA TYR A 265 -14.53 -0.27 -12.73
C TYR A 265 -14.61 0.79 -11.62
N TYR A 266 -15.44 1.82 -11.83
CA TYR A 266 -15.72 2.84 -10.82
C TYR A 266 -17.18 2.90 -10.41
N ALA A 267 -18.09 2.37 -11.25
CA ALA A 267 -19.49 2.35 -10.88
C ALA A 267 -19.68 1.47 -9.65
N LEU A 268 -19.07 0.29 -9.59
CA LEU A 268 -19.12 -0.54 -8.40
C LEU A 268 -18.13 -0.04 -7.35
N GLY A 269 -18.54 -0.03 -6.09
CA GLY A 269 -17.62 0.24 -4.98
C GLY A 269 -16.61 -0.90 -4.85
N PRO A 270 -15.43 -0.66 -4.25
CA PRO A 270 -14.45 -1.70 -4.03
C PRO A 270 -14.87 -2.58 -2.85
N LEU A 271 -14.44 -3.84 -2.86
CA LEU A 271 -14.80 -4.86 -1.87
C LEU A 271 -14.45 -4.43 -0.44
N GLY A 272 -13.28 -3.82 -0.24
CA GLY A 272 -12.84 -3.37 1.08
C GLY A 272 -11.94 -4.35 1.82
N VAL A 273 -11.60 -4.01 3.06
CA VAL A 273 -10.62 -4.75 3.87
C VAL A 273 -10.97 -4.80 5.36
N TRP A 274 -10.67 -5.92 6.00
CA TRP A 274 -10.67 -6.06 7.45
C TRP A 274 -9.30 -5.77 8.04
N VAL A 275 -9.27 -5.16 9.22
CA VAL A 275 -8.05 -4.78 9.93
C VAL A 275 -8.08 -5.30 11.36
N GLU A 276 -7.18 -6.23 11.65
CA GLU A 276 -7.08 -6.87 12.96
C GLU A 276 -6.47 -5.93 14.01
N ASP A 277 -5.31 -5.35 13.71
CA ASP A 277 -4.64 -4.36 14.55
C ASP A 277 -4.86 -2.95 13.99
N THR A 278 -5.87 -2.27 14.52
CA THR A 278 -6.25 -0.93 14.08
C THR A 278 -5.14 0.09 14.33
N MET A 279 -4.49 0.01 15.49
CA MET A 279 -3.48 0.96 15.94
C MET A 279 -2.23 0.90 15.05
N ALA A 280 -1.74 -0.32 14.78
CA ALA A 280 -0.57 -0.52 13.93
C ALA A 280 -0.82 -0.16 12.45
N ARG A 281 -2.09 -0.04 12.03
CA ARG A 281 -2.49 0.15 10.63
C ARG A 281 -3.21 1.47 10.36
N LEU A 282 -3.20 2.44 11.29
CA LEU A 282 -3.89 3.73 11.13
C LEU A 282 -3.55 4.47 9.82
N VAL A 283 -2.28 4.45 9.39
CA VAL A 283 -1.87 5.06 8.11
C VAL A 283 -2.59 4.40 6.95
N THR A 284 -2.56 3.07 6.91
CA THR A 284 -3.18 2.29 5.84
C THR A 284 -4.70 2.39 5.86
N ILE A 285 -5.32 2.43 7.05
CA ILE A 285 -6.78 2.64 7.18
C ILE A 285 -7.16 4.00 6.59
N ASN A 286 -6.51 5.08 7.01
CA ASN A 286 -6.78 6.42 6.48
C ASN A 286 -6.56 6.51 4.98
N GLU A 287 -5.54 5.80 4.47
CA GLU A 287 -5.25 5.71 3.05
C GLU A 287 -6.42 5.10 2.27
N TYR A 288 -6.92 3.94 2.72
CA TYR A 288 -8.07 3.28 2.11
C TYR A 288 -9.35 4.11 2.23
N VAL A 289 -9.60 4.71 3.40
CA VAL A 289 -10.75 5.60 3.61
C VAL A 289 -10.72 6.77 2.63
N ARG A 290 -9.56 7.40 2.44
CA ARG A 290 -9.38 8.49 1.47
C ARG A 290 -9.60 8.04 0.02
N LEU A 291 -9.29 6.78 -0.29
CA LEU A 291 -9.51 6.19 -1.60
C LEU A 291 -10.96 5.68 -1.77
N GLY A 292 -11.85 5.85 -0.80
CA GLY A 292 -13.24 5.38 -0.88
C GLY A 292 -13.40 3.86 -0.69
N VAL A 293 -12.37 3.20 -0.16
CA VAL A 293 -12.37 1.76 0.12
C VAL A 293 -13.06 1.50 1.46
N PRO A 294 -14.01 0.55 1.55
CA PRO A 294 -14.60 0.13 2.82
C PRO A 294 -13.53 -0.46 3.74
N VAL A 295 -13.43 0.03 4.97
CA VAL A 295 -12.47 -0.49 5.95
C VAL A 295 -13.20 -0.91 7.22
N PHE A 296 -13.04 -2.17 7.60
CA PHE A 296 -13.65 -2.79 8.78
C PHE A 296 -12.57 -2.97 9.85
N PHE A 297 -12.71 -2.32 11.00
CA PHE A 297 -11.66 -2.31 12.03
C PHE A 297 -12.24 -2.27 13.44
N LYS A 298 -11.43 -2.69 14.42
CA LYS A 298 -11.84 -2.74 15.83
C LYS A 298 -11.75 -1.33 16.44
N TRP A 299 -12.87 -0.83 16.94
CA TRP A 299 -12.93 0.49 17.59
C TRP A 299 -12.70 0.39 19.09
N THR A 300 -11.89 1.30 19.60
CA THR A 300 -11.67 1.53 21.03
C THR A 300 -11.68 3.02 21.33
N MET A 301 -12.06 3.40 22.55
CA MET A 301 -12.05 4.82 22.99
C MET A 301 -10.64 5.44 23.01
N GLU A 302 -9.58 4.62 22.99
CA GLU A 302 -8.19 5.09 22.92
C GLU A 302 -7.90 5.80 21.59
N LEU A 303 -8.54 5.37 20.50
CA LEU A 303 -8.38 5.96 19.18
C LEU A 303 -8.77 7.44 19.15
N VAL A 304 -9.72 7.87 19.99
CA VAL A 304 -10.14 9.28 20.09
C VAL A 304 -8.98 10.20 20.50
N ARG A 305 -7.99 9.67 21.22
CA ARG A 305 -6.83 10.44 21.70
C ARG A 305 -5.73 10.55 20.64
N ILE A 306 -5.83 9.83 19.53
CA ILE A 306 -4.80 9.77 18.50
C ILE A 306 -5.18 10.70 17.35
N PRO A 307 -4.39 11.74 17.06
CA PRO A 307 -4.72 12.72 16.02
C PRO A 307 -4.97 12.09 14.63
N SER A 308 -4.21 11.06 14.26
CA SER A 308 -4.38 10.36 12.97
C SER A 308 -5.63 9.48 12.91
N ALA A 309 -6.23 9.10 14.03
CA ALA A 309 -7.48 8.34 14.04
C ALA A 309 -8.73 9.24 14.06
N ARG A 310 -8.57 10.56 14.11
CA ARG A 310 -9.69 11.51 14.23
C ARG A 310 -10.71 11.40 13.10
N ALA A 311 -10.26 11.13 11.87
CA ALA A 311 -11.14 10.93 10.71
C ALA A 311 -11.90 9.59 10.74
N LEU A 312 -11.50 8.68 11.65
CA LEU A 312 -12.10 7.35 11.81
C LEU A 312 -13.11 7.29 12.96
N VAL A 313 -13.29 8.39 13.69
CA VAL A 313 -14.23 8.47 14.82
C VAL A 313 -15.65 8.41 14.26
N PRO A 314 -16.41 7.32 14.49
CA PRO A 314 -17.77 7.26 14.00
C PRO A 314 -18.67 8.19 14.83
N PRO A 315 -19.85 8.58 14.29
CA PRO A 315 -20.82 9.36 15.04
C PRO A 315 -21.18 8.71 16.38
N MET A 316 -21.06 9.45 17.48
CA MET A 316 -21.19 8.89 18.83
C MET A 316 -22.57 8.27 19.12
N HIS A 317 -23.61 8.71 18.41
CA HIS A 317 -24.97 8.17 18.55
C HIS A 317 -25.12 6.75 18.01
N LEU A 318 -24.14 6.24 17.25
CA LEU A 318 -24.12 4.86 16.75
C LEU A 318 -23.65 3.84 17.79
N PHE A 319 -23.10 4.30 18.91
CA PHE A 319 -22.81 3.41 20.03
C PHE A 319 -24.05 3.33 20.93
N PRO A 320 -24.51 2.12 21.29
CA PRO A 320 -25.60 2.00 22.25
C PRO A 320 -25.19 2.70 23.54
N GLU A 321 -26.06 3.59 24.03
CA GLU A 321 -25.88 4.17 25.36
C GLU A 321 -25.68 3.01 26.34
N SER A 322 -24.53 2.98 27.01
CA SER A 322 -24.27 1.96 28.04
C SER A 322 -25.50 1.94 28.95
N PRO A 323 -26.15 0.78 29.18
CA PRO A 323 -27.40 0.72 29.90
C PRO A 323 -27.20 1.50 31.18
N SER A 324 -27.86 2.66 31.27
CA SER A 324 -27.68 3.59 32.36
C SER A 324 -27.86 2.76 33.62
N THR A 325 -26.80 2.64 34.41
CA THR A 325 -26.83 1.83 35.63
C THR A 325 -28.09 2.28 36.38
N PRO A 326 -29.03 1.38 36.72
CA PRO A 326 -30.34 1.76 37.22
C PRO A 326 -30.13 2.81 38.32
N PRO A 327 -30.84 3.96 38.25
CA PRO A 327 -30.46 5.16 38.96
C PRO A 327 -30.20 4.82 40.41
N ARG A 328 -28.94 4.93 40.82
CA ARG A 328 -28.56 4.83 42.23
C ARG A 328 -29.39 5.87 42.95
N ARG A 329 -30.32 5.44 43.81
CA ARG A 329 -31.27 6.29 44.57
C ARG A 329 -30.62 7.62 44.90
N ALA A 330 -31.18 8.70 44.36
CA ALA A 330 -30.66 10.04 44.54
C ALA A 330 -30.63 10.41 46.04
N PRO A 331 -29.53 10.99 46.55
CA PRO A 331 -29.59 11.87 47.71
C PRO A 331 -30.37 13.15 47.33
N LEU A 332 -31.13 13.67 48.29
CA LEU A 332 -32.00 14.84 48.16
C LEU A 332 -31.33 16.05 47.48
N ALA A 333 -32.15 16.74 46.68
CA ALA A 333 -31.82 17.96 45.95
C ALA A 333 -31.46 19.15 46.84
N LEU A 334 -30.57 20.00 46.34
CA LEU A 334 -30.42 21.41 46.72
C LEU A 334 -30.64 22.30 45.48
N PRO A 335 -31.08 23.55 45.67
CA PRO A 335 -31.78 24.33 44.65
C PRO A 335 -30.85 25.07 43.68
N ALA A 336 -31.48 25.50 42.58
CA ALA A 336 -30.93 26.02 41.34
C ALA A 336 -30.13 27.33 41.47
N GLU A 337 -29.19 27.49 40.54
CA GLU A 337 -28.76 28.80 40.04
C GLU A 337 -28.93 28.87 38.52
N VAL A 338 -29.13 30.11 38.08
CA VAL A 338 -29.78 30.58 36.86
C VAL A 338 -28.76 31.29 35.97
N ASP A 339 -29.06 31.32 34.66
CA ASP A 339 -28.46 32.17 33.59
C ASP A 339 -27.05 31.80 33.10
N SER A 340 -26.67 31.91 31.81
CA SER A 340 -27.28 32.54 30.63
C SER A 340 -26.54 32.08 29.34
N SER A 341 -27.25 32.07 28.21
CA SER A 341 -26.71 32.07 26.82
C SER A 341 -26.79 33.51 26.27
N PRO A 342 -25.99 33.98 25.28
CA PRO A 342 -26.11 33.61 23.84
C PRO A 342 -24.76 33.57 23.04
N ALA A 343 -24.56 32.67 22.07
CA ALA A 343 -24.90 32.71 20.62
C ALA A 343 -23.84 33.44 19.70
N PRO A 344 -23.89 33.35 18.35
CA PRO A 344 -22.81 32.77 17.53
C PRO A 344 -22.22 33.72 16.46
N GLY A 345 -21.14 33.30 15.78
CA GLY A 345 -20.54 34.02 14.64
C GLY A 345 -20.23 33.12 13.44
N ALA A 346 -20.94 33.35 12.33
CA ALA A 346 -20.63 32.91 10.95
C ALA A 346 -19.42 33.72 10.38
N SER A 347 -18.82 33.57 9.19
CA SER A 347 -19.17 33.01 7.88
C SER A 347 -17.92 33.13 6.95
N ALA A 348 -17.81 32.27 5.91
CA ALA A 348 -17.37 32.51 4.51
C ALA A 348 -16.04 33.27 4.19
N ALA A 349 -15.37 33.14 3.04
CA ALA A 349 -15.26 32.22 1.91
C ALA A 349 -14.13 32.76 0.98
N ALA A 350 -13.70 31.93 0.03
CA ALA A 350 -13.12 32.26 -1.29
C ALA A 350 -11.63 32.69 -1.41
N ALA A 351 -10.86 31.88 -2.17
CA ALA A 351 -10.34 32.24 -3.49
C ALA A 351 -9.63 31.01 -4.14
N GLN A 352 -10.16 30.55 -5.27
CA GLN A 352 -9.47 29.66 -6.21
C GLN A 352 -8.78 30.53 -7.26
N ASP A 353 -7.50 30.27 -7.53
CA ASP A 353 -6.75 30.85 -8.63
C ASP A 353 -6.33 29.72 -9.58
N ASN A 354 -6.76 29.83 -10.83
CA ASN A 354 -6.56 28.85 -11.90
C ASN A 354 -5.32 29.27 -12.70
N THR A 355 -4.21 28.54 -12.55
CA THR A 355 -3.04 28.68 -13.43
C THR A 355 -2.76 27.34 -14.10
N GLN A 356 -2.85 27.32 -15.43
CA GLN A 356 -2.40 26.21 -16.28
C GLN A 356 -0.88 26.00 -16.13
N PRO A 357 -0.38 24.76 -16.02
CA PRO A 357 1.04 24.47 -16.19
C PRO A 357 1.40 24.30 -17.68
N PRO A 358 2.61 24.73 -18.09
CA PRO A 358 3.09 24.59 -19.47
C PRO A 358 3.53 23.15 -19.78
N GLU A 359 3.46 22.79 -21.05
CA GLU A 359 3.85 21.50 -21.62
C GLU A 359 5.33 21.17 -21.32
N ALA A 360 5.58 19.95 -20.84
CA ALA A 360 6.91 19.45 -20.54
C ALA A 360 7.63 18.99 -21.82
N ASN A 361 8.66 19.73 -22.23
CA ASN A 361 9.58 19.34 -23.29
C ASN A 361 10.61 18.32 -22.77
N LEU A 362 10.66 17.14 -23.41
CA LEU A 362 11.60 16.04 -23.12
C LEU A 362 13.09 16.39 -23.32
N SER A 363 13.42 17.60 -23.77
CA SER A 363 14.79 18.09 -23.95
C SER A 363 15.47 18.52 -22.64
N SER A 364 14.72 18.70 -21.54
CA SER A 364 15.28 19.16 -20.26
C SER A 364 15.94 18.06 -19.43
N ASP A 365 15.70 16.78 -19.75
CA ASP A 365 16.15 15.66 -18.92
C ASP A 365 17.63 15.32 -19.11
N GLU A 366 18.19 15.49 -20.32
CA GLU A 366 19.63 15.33 -20.55
C GLU A 366 20.43 16.51 -19.96
N GLU A 367 19.89 17.73 -20.04
CA GLU A 367 20.51 18.92 -19.46
C GLU A 367 20.43 18.91 -17.92
N TYR A 368 19.35 18.37 -17.35
CA TYR A 368 19.20 18.13 -15.91
C TYR A 368 20.07 16.98 -15.42
N ALA A 369 20.15 15.86 -16.16
CA ALA A 369 21.03 14.74 -15.80
C ALA A 369 22.51 15.13 -15.87
N GLY A 370 22.92 15.89 -16.89
CA GLY A 370 24.29 16.42 -17.00
C GLY A 370 24.64 17.41 -15.88
N SER A 371 23.72 18.34 -15.54
CA SER A 371 23.94 19.29 -14.45
C SER A 371 23.86 18.64 -13.06
N ALA A 372 23.00 17.65 -12.86
CA ALA A 372 22.93 16.86 -11.62
C ALA A 372 24.15 15.93 -11.46
N TYR A 373 24.68 15.39 -12.56
CA TYR A 373 25.90 14.58 -12.58
C TYR A 373 27.13 15.43 -12.21
N GLU A 374 27.28 16.62 -12.80
CA GLU A 374 28.32 17.58 -12.39
C GLU A 374 28.15 18.04 -10.92
N GLU A 375 26.92 18.15 -10.42
CA GLU A 375 26.62 18.54 -9.04
C GLU A 375 26.96 17.44 -8.00
N VAL A 376 26.80 16.16 -8.36
CA VAL A 376 27.09 15.01 -7.49
C VAL A 376 28.56 14.58 -7.53
N PHE A 377 29.24 14.71 -8.67
CA PHE A 377 30.58 14.14 -8.87
C PHE A 377 31.72 15.17 -8.96
N SER A 378 31.45 16.47 -8.76
CA SER A 378 32.50 17.49 -8.65
C SER A 378 33.10 17.55 -7.23
N PRO A 379 34.41 17.29 -7.04
CA PRO A 379 35.07 17.42 -5.74
C PRO A 379 34.88 18.84 -5.17
N GLY A 380 34.27 18.95 -4.00
CA GLY A 380 34.05 20.24 -3.30
C GLY A 380 32.70 20.94 -3.58
N ARG A 381 31.77 20.32 -4.32
CA ARG A 381 30.43 20.89 -4.63
C ARG A 381 29.23 20.21 -3.94
N THR A 382 29.43 19.43 -2.88
CA THR A 382 28.35 18.81 -2.05
C THR A 382 27.42 19.80 -1.32
N ARG A 383 27.41 21.08 -1.69
CA ARG A 383 26.68 22.17 -1.01
C ARG A 383 25.20 22.34 -1.39
N ASN A 384 24.67 21.50 -2.28
CA ASN A 384 23.29 21.62 -2.78
C ASN A 384 22.40 20.38 -2.65
N SER A 385 22.80 19.37 -1.86
CA SER A 385 21.75 18.61 -1.17
C SER A 385 20.98 19.63 -0.32
N ALA A 386 19.65 19.60 -0.36
CA ALA A 386 18.82 20.58 0.35
C ALA A 386 19.41 20.84 1.74
N ARG A 387 19.61 22.11 2.13
CA ARG A 387 20.08 22.56 3.46
C ARG A 387 19.16 22.12 4.63
N LEU A 388 18.55 20.94 4.57
CA LEU A 388 18.28 20.12 5.73
C LEU A 388 19.64 19.68 6.26
N ARG A 389 20.28 20.56 7.06
CA ARG A 389 21.22 20.05 8.04
C ARG A 389 20.41 19.05 8.86
N MET A 390 20.61 17.75 8.61
CA MET A 390 20.41 16.78 9.67
C MET A 390 21.08 17.36 10.92
N PRO A 391 20.52 17.20 12.11
CA PRO A 391 21.22 17.58 13.31
C PRO A 391 22.49 16.72 13.39
N VAL A 392 23.60 17.19 12.81
CA VAL A 392 24.89 16.50 12.83
C VAL A 392 25.32 16.29 14.29
N ASP A 393 24.87 17.21 15.16
CA ASP A 393 25.05 17.19 16.61
C ASP A 393 23.80 16.71 17.37
N GLY A 394 22.85 16.05 16.70
CA GLY A 394 21.66 15.51 17.35
C GLY A 394 22.02 14.32 18.22
N GLU A 395 21.96 14.47 19.55
CA GLU A 395 22.09 13.32 20.45
C GLU A 395 21.01 12.29 20.12
N ALA A 396 21.40 11.02 19.98
CA ALA A 396 20.48 9.91 20.08
C ALA A 396 19.82 9.97 21.46
N VAL A 397 18.62 10.56 21.53
CA VAL A 397 17.80 10.49 22.73
C VAL A 397 17.50 9.01 22.92
N PHE A 398 18.12 8.40 23.93
CA PHE A 398 17.73 7.09 24.44
C PHE A 398 16.28 7.22 24.91
N VAL A 399 15.32 7.03 24.01
CA VAL A 399 13.93 6.88 24.39
C VAL A 399 13.88 5.56 25.12
N THR A 400 13.69 5.62 26.44
CA THR A 400 13.54 4.50 27.37
C THR A 400 12.35 3.59 27.05
N GLU A 401 11.64 3.81 25.95
CA GLU A 401 10.60 2.93 25.45
C GLU A 401 10.82 2.64 23.97
N TRP A 402 11.39 1.46 23.74
CA TRP A 402 11.42 0.78 22.46
C TRP A 402 9.99 0.61 21.97
N VAL A 403 9.58 1.32 20.93
CA VAL A 403 8.26 1.09 20.34
C VAL A 403 8.37 -0.19 19.49
N ARG A 404 7.89 -1.27 20.09
CA ARG A 404 7.71 -2.58 19.47
C ARG A 404 6.64 -2.47 18.39
N ILE A 405 6.99 -2.71 17.14
CA ILE A 405 6.02 -3.04 16.09
C ILE A 405 6.24 -4.53 15.79
N PRO A 406 5.31 -5.42 16.15
CA PRO A 406 5.49 -6.84 15.94
C PRO A 406 5.45 -7.14 14.44
N PHE A 407 6.56 -7.66 13.91
CA PHE A 407 6.59 -8.41 12.66
C PHE A 407 7.11 -9.80 13.00
N SER A 408 6.20 -10.77 13.15
CA SER A 408 6.57 -12.19 13.19
C SER A 408 5.50 -13.05 12.52
N ASN A 409 5.94 -13.74 11.48
CA ASN A 409 5.43 -15.01 10.96
C ASN A 409 3.91 -15.14 10.73
N MET A 410 3.44 -14.77 9.53
CA MET A 410 2.34 -15.52 8.92
C MET A 410 2.90 -16.36 7.76
N TYR A 411 2.56 -17.65 7.78
CA TYR A 411 2.90 -18.73 6.83
C TYR A 411 4.18 -19.54 7.10
N THR A 412 4.16 -20.31 8.18
CA THR A 412 4.41 -21.76 8.07
C THR A 412 3.30 -22.50 8.82
N SER A 413 2.86 -23.61 8.25
CA SER A 413 1.85 -24.55 8.76
C SER A 413 1.87 -24.72 10.29
N ALA A 414 0.68 -24.90 10.88
CA ALA A 414 0.44 -25.18 12.29
C ALA A 414 1.59 -25.94 12.99
N PRO A 415 2.01 -25.53 14.19
CA PRO A 415 2.99 -26.30 14.94
C PRO A 415 2.42 -27.70 15.21
N LEU A 416 3.21 -28.74 14.93
CA LEU A 416 2.93 -30.08 15.42
C LEU A 416 2.80 -29.99 16.96
N MET A 417 1.70 -30.52 17.50
CA MET A 417 1.47 -30.61 18.95
C MET A 417 2.71 -31.25 19.61
N GLY A 418 3.32 -30.53 20.56
CA GLY A 418 4.30 -31.10 21.49
C GLY A 418 5.73 -30.56 21.47
N GLN A 419 6.08 -29.52 20.71
CA GLN A 419 7.41 -28.90 20.84
C GLN A 419 7.45 -27.77 21.88
N PRO A 420 8.44 -27.76 22.81
CA PRO A 420 8.62 -26.70 23.78
C PRO A 420 9.17 -25.42 23.12
N ASP A 421 8.59 -24.28 23.49
CA ASP A 421 8.93 -22.94 23.01
C ASP A 421 10.44 -22.65 23.11
N ARG A 422 11.09 -22.53 21.95
CA ARG A 422 12.39 -21.83 21.84
C ARG A 422 12.17 -20.48 21.16
N VAL A 423 12.26 -19.44 21.99
CA VAL A 423 12.64 -18.03 21.74
C VAL A 423 12.36 -17.53 20.30
N ARG A 424 11.23 -16.82 20.14
CA ARG A 424 10.79 -16.15 18.90
C ARG A 424 11.30 -14.70 18.87
N GLY A 425 11.88 -14.28 17.74
CA GLY A 425 12.67 -13.05 17.58
C GLY A 425 11.88 -11.73 17.51
N ASP A 426 12.45 -10.69 18.13
CA ASP A 426 11.96 -9.32 18.20
C ASP A 426 12.70 -8.42 17.16
N ILE A 427 11.97 -7.53 16.48
CA ILE A 427 12.52 -6.45 15.65
C ILE A 427 12.34 -5.11 16.38
N GLN A 428 13.40 -4.30 16.46
CA GLN A 428 13.45 -3.04 17.21
C GLN A 428 13.77 -1.84 16.29
N LEU A 429 12.98 -0.75 16.38
CA LEU A 429 13.21 0.50 15.65
C LEU A 429 13.95 1.53 16.52
N MET A 430 15.02 2.13 16.01
CA MET A 430 15.72 3.25 16.66
C MET A 430 15.25 4.60 16.08
N ARG A 431 14.94 5.56 16.95
CA ARG A 431 14.56 6.93 16.59
C ARG A 431 15.63 7.91 17.09
N VAL A 432 16.24 8.66 16.18
CA VAL A 432 17.14 9.76 16.55
C VAL A 432 16.38 11.08 16.43
N ARG A 433 16.27 11.85 17.52
CA ARG A 433 15.67 13.19 17.52
C ARG A 433 16.76 14.25 17.39
N ALA A 434 16.51 15.28 16.57
CA ALA A 434 17.27 16.53 16.64
C ALA A 434 17.11 17.14 18.05
N LEU A 435 18.21 17.61 18.66
CA LEU A 435 18.13 18.40 19.88
C LEU A 435 17.28 19.65 19.63
N ALA A 436 16.35 19.95 20.55
CA ALA A 436 15.42 21.08 20.45
C ALA A 436 16.10 22.47 20.38
N ASN A 437 17.41 22.52 20.64
CA ASN A 437 18.22 23.74 20.70
C ASN A 437 19.14 23.93 19.49
N SER A 438 18.96 23.18 18.39
CA SER A 438 19.62 23.55 17.13
C SER A 438 19.15 24.96 16.73
N PRO A 439 20.04 25.98 16.67
CA PRO A 439 19.62 27.34 16.34
C PRO A 439 18.87 27.32 15.01
N SER A 440 17.74 28.04 14.95
CA SER A 440 17.00 28.27 13.70
C SER A 440 18.00 28.71 12.63
N PRO A 441 17.93 28.21 11.39
CA PRO A 441 18.88 28.59 10.35
C PRO A 441 18.84 30.11 10.20
N ASP A 442 19.90 30.75 10.67
CA ASP A 442 20.09 32.19 10.55
C ASP A 442 20.14 32.49 9.04
N VAL A 443 19.15 33.24 8.56
CA VAL A 443 18.90 33.47 7.13
C VAL A 443 20.01 34.32 6.49
N SER A 444 21.02 34.73 7.26
CA SER A 444 22.01 35.73 6.89
C SER A 444 23.45 35.23 6.66
N SER A 445 23.84 34.00 7.03
CA SER A 445 25.25 33.59 6.91
C SER A 445 25.52 32.59 5.79
N ALA A 446 25.57 33.07 4.55
CA ALA A 446 26.53 32.53 3.59
C ALA A 446 27.78 33.42 3.68
N ALA A 447 28.93 32.86 4.08
CA ALA A 447 30.18 33.56 3.87
C ALA A 447 30.37 33.73 2.34
N PRO A 448 30.54 34.96 1.82
CA PRO A 448 30.74 35.15 0.40
C PRO A 448 32.05 34.49 -0.03
N THR A 449 32.10 33.97 -1.25
CA THR A 449 33.35 33.41 -1.80
C THR A 449 34.44 34.49 -1.86
N LEU A 450 35.72 34.09 -1.87
CA LEU A 450 36.84 35.03 -1.94
C LEU A 450 36.75 35.93 -3.20
N ALA A 451 36.18 35.41 -4.29
CA ALA A 451 35.92 36.15 -5.52
C ALA A 451 34.72 37.10 -5.42
N GLU A 452 33.64 36.72 -4.72
CA GLU A 452 32.47 37.58 -4.47
C GLU A 452 32.78 38.70 -3.46
N ARG A 453 33.72 38.50 -2.55
CA ARG A 453 34.24 39.55 -1.65
C ARG A 453 35.08 40.61 -2.36
N LEU A 454 35.56 40.32 -3.57
CA LEU A 454 36.46 41.19 -4.33
C LEU A 454 35.75 41.96 -5.47
N ASN A 455 34.46 41.73 -5.72
CA ASN A 455 33.74 42.33 -6.85
C ASN A 455 32.51 43.14 -6.39
N ASN A 456 32.73 44.43 -6.09
CA ASN A 456 31.78 45.30 -5.36
C ASN A 456 30.63 45.93 -6.18
N ASN A 457 30.23 45.41 -7.35
CA ASN A 457 29.30 46.15 -8.25
C ASN A 457 28.08 45.38 -8.79
N VAL A 458 27.67 44.25 -8.22
CA VAL A 458 26.43 43.56 -8.67
C VAL A 458 25.34 43.67 -7.60
N PRO A 459 24.18 44.32 -7.89
CA PRO A 459 23.04 44.32 -6.98
C PRO A 459 22.54 42.88 -6.75
N PRO A 460 22.18 42.50 -5.51
CA PRO A 460 21.72 41.14 -5.24
C PRO A 460 20.44 40.84 -6.03
N ALA A 461 20.40 39.66 -6.67
CA ALA A 461 19.22 39.18 -7.36
C ALA A 461 18.01 39.13 -6.40
N VAL A 462 16.85 39.61 -6.86
CA VAL A 462 15.61 39.60 -6.09
C VAL A 462 15.34 38.18 -5.59
N PRO A 463 15.20 37.96 -4.27
CA PRO A 463 15.00 36.62 -3.74
C PRO A 463 13.65 36.09 -4.23
N ARG A 464 13.68 35.05 -5.07
CA ARG A 464 12.48 34.23 -5.32
C ARG A 464 11.96 33.78 -3.96
N ARG A 465 10.74 34.19 -3.59
CA ARG A 465 10.07 33.78 -2.35
C ARG A 465 10.01 32.25 -2.34
N LYS A 466 10.93 31.60 -1.64
CA LYS A 466 10.77 30.20 -1.26
C LYS A 466 9.60 30.16 -0.27
N PRO A 467 8.59 29.29 -0.47
CA PRO A 467 7.52 29.13 0.50
C PRO A 467 8.15 28.87 1.87
N ALA A 468 7.64 29.57 2.90
CA ALA A 468 8.04 29.39 4.29
C ALA A 468 7.50 28.04 4.77
N VAL A 469 8.07 26.95 4.26
CA VAL A 469 7.77 25.60 4.69
C VAL A 469 8.48 25.41 6.02
N ILE A 470 7.73 25.38 7.12
CA ILE A 470 8.21 24.90 8.41
C ILE A 470 8.61 23.43 8.18
N ARG A 471 9.90 23.19 7.91
CA ARG A 471 10.42 21.85 7.67
C ARG A 471 10.56 21.16 9.02
N ARG A 472 9.73 20.15 9.28
CA ARG A 472 9.98 19.22 10.38
C ARG A 472 11.40 18.64 10.19
N PRO A 473 12.18 18.47 11.28
CA PRO A 473 13.53 17.92 11.16
C PRO A 473 13.47 16.52 10.54
N PRO A 474 14.45 16.16 9.69
CA PRO A 474 14.52 14.84 9.09
C PRO A 474 14.61 13.77 10.20
N VAL A 475 13.94 12.64 9.99
CA VAL A 475 13.93 11.53 10.94
C VAL A 475 14.85 10.44 10.41
N LEU A 476 15.77 9.92 11.22
CA LEU A 476 16.50 8.70 10.86
C LEU A 476 15.70 7.48 11.30
N ARG A 477 15.56 6.51 10.40
CA ARG A 477 14.88 5.22 10.63
C ARG A 477 15.82 4.09 10.23
N VAL A 478 16.00 3.13 11.12
CA VAL A 478 16.77 1.91 10.86
C VAL A 478 15.83 0.72 10.95
N PHE A 479 15.92 -0.18 9.97
CA PHE A 479 15.09 -1.37 9.89
C PHE A 479 15.87 -2.55 10.44
N ASP A 480 15.46 -3.05 11.59
CA ASP A 480 16.06 -4.25 12.17
C ASP A 480 15.35 -5.50 11.64
N TYR A 481 16.12 -6.49 11.20
CA TYR A 481 15.62 -7.80 10.81
C TYR A 481 16.15 -8.92 11.74
N GLY A 482 16.54 -8.54 12.96
CA GLY A 482 16.92 -9.42 14.06
C GLY A 482 18.33 -9.20 14.58
N HIS A 483 19.23 -8.59 13.79
CA HIS A 483 20.63 -8.41 14.16
C HIS A 483 21.14 -6.96 14.07
N VAL A 484 20.41 -6.05 13.43
CA VAL A 484 20.86 -4.67 13.20
C VAL A 484 21.02 -3.92 14.52
N MET A 485 20.07 -4.06 15.44
CA MET A 485 20.16 -3.38 16.73
C MET A 485 21.29 -3.92 17.60
N SER A 486 21.61 -5.23 17.52
CA SER A 486 22.77 -5.77 18.23
C SER A 486 24.09 -5.22 17.68
N VAL A 487 24.19 -5.01 16.36
CA VAL A 487 25.36 -4.36 15.75
C VAL A 487 25.50 -2.93 16.25
N LEU A 488 24.43 -2.12 16.16
CA LEU A 488 24.48 -0.72 16.60
C LEU A 488 24.81 -0.58 18.09
N ARG A 489 24.28 -1.47 18.95
CA ARG A 489 24.63 -1.50 20.37
C ARG A 489 26.09 -1.86 20.60
N ALA A 490 26.57 -2.93 19.95
CA ALA A 490 27.94 -3.37 20.09
C ALA A 490 28.95 -2.29 19.66
N GLU A 491 28.66 -1.52 18.60
CA GLU A 491 29.50 -0.38 18.20
C GLU A 491 29.41 0.78 19.19
N SER A 492 28.20 1.10 19.70
CA SER A 492 28.05 2.13 20.73
C SER A 492 28.80 1.79 22.03
N ASP A 493 28.88 0.51 22.38
CA ASP A 493 29.55 0.03 23.60
C ASP A 493 31.08 0.04 23.47
N LYS A 494 31.64 -0.16 22.27
CA LYS A 494 33.10 -0.22 22.05
C LYS A 494 33.80 1.10 22.30
N ASP A 495 33.21 2.20 21.85
CA ASP A 495 33.85 3.52 21.91
C ASP A 495 33.43 4.32 23.15
N GLY A 496 32.50 3.80 23.95
CA GLY A 496 31.89 4.52 25.09
C GLY A 496 31.18 5.81 24.68
N ALA A 497 31.10 6.09 23.38
CA ALA A 497 30.54 7.28 22.77
C ALA A 497 29.10 7.01 22.32
N ARG A 498 28.24 8.02 22.45
CA ARG A 498 26.90 7.99 21.89
C ARG A 498 27.00 8.14 20.38
N LEU A 499 26.54 7.14 19.63
CA LEU A 499 26.47 7.21 18.17
C LEU A 499 25.58 8.39 17.74
N THR A 500 26.11 9.26 16.89
CA THR A 500 25.33 10.33 16.23
C THR A 500 24.46 9.73 15.12
N ALA A 501 23.51 10.49 14.59
CA ALA A 501 22.76 10.07 13.40
C ALA A 501 23.67 9.81 12.19
N ALA A 502 24.77 10.57 12.08
CA ALA A 502 25.76 10.39 11.02
C ALA A 502 26.50 9.05 11.19
N ASP A 503 26.93 8.74 12.41
CA ASP A 503 27.62 7.48 12.72
C ASP A 503 26.70 6.28 12.43
N ILE A 504 25.43 6.35 12.81
CA ILE A 504 24.45 5.29 12.55
C ILE A 504 24.27 5.08 11.04
N VAL A 505 24.14 6.15 10.26
CA VAL A 505 24.05 6.04 8.79
C VAL A 505 25.31 5.43 8.20
N GLN A 506 26.49 5.85 8.67
CA GLN A 506 27.76 5.28 8.21
C GLN A 506 27.89 3.79 8.57
N LEU A 507 27.44 3.38 9.76
CA LEU A 507 27.36 1.97 10.14
C LEU A 507 26.37 1.21 9.26
N CYS A 508 25.19 1.77 9.01
CA CYS A 508 24.21 1.16 8.11
C CYS A 508 24.76 0.99 6.70
N LEU A 509 25.43 2.02 6.17
CA LEU A 509 26.11 1.94 4.88
C LEU A 509 27.18 0.87 4.92
N ALA A 510 28.10 0.90 5.89
CA ALA A 510 29.21 -0.04 6.03
C ALA A 510 28.72 -1.49 6.02
N HIS A 511 27.74 -1.81 6.87
CA HIS A 511 27.21 -3.16 7.05
C HIS A 511 25.98 -3.48 6.18
N GLY A 512 25.69 -2.68 5.15
CA GLY A 512 24.55 -2.89 4.26
C GLY A 512 23.22 -3.06 5.00
N MET A 513 23.03 -2.35 6.11
CA MET A 513 21.79 -2.38 6.89
C MET A 513 20.80 -1.40 6.28
N ARG A 514 19.53 -1.79 6.24
CA ARG A 514 18.48 -0.95 5.67
C ARG A 514 18.15 0.22 6.59
N PHE A 515 18.10 1.42 6.02
CA PHE A 515 17.73 2.64 6.73
C PHE A 515 16.97 3.61 5.81
N SER A 516 16.42 4.67 6.40
CA SER A 516 15.74 5.74 5.68
C SER A 516 15.90 7.04 6.46
N THR A 517 15.95 8.15 5.72
CA THR A 517 16.09 9.52 6.23
C THR A 517 14.98 10.38 5.61
N PRO A 518 13.70 10.02 5.82
CA PRO A 518 12.62 10.59 5.03
C PRO A 518 12.26 12.01 5.53
N VAL A 519 11.60 12.76 4.64
CA VAL A 519 11.14 14.13 4.89
C VAL A 519 9.61 14.20 4.78
N TYR A 520 9.03 15.20 5.45
CA TYR A 520 7.62 15.51 5.28
C TYR A 520 7.41 16.40 4.04
N VAL A 521 6.42 16.05 3.21
CA VAL A 521 6.03 16.84 2.03
C VAL A 521 4.55 17.18 2.15
N SER A 522 4.24 18.48 2.25
CA SER A 522 2.88 18.95 2.51
C SER A 522 1.90 18.68 1.36
N ASN A 523 2.35 18.81 0.11
CA ASN A 523 1.53 18.66 -1.10
C ASN A 523 2.28 17.81 -2.14
N PRO A 524 2.31 16.48 -1.98
CA PRO A 524 3.05 15.61 -2.90
C PRO A 524 2.39 15.60 -4.30
N GLN A 525 3.20 15.81 -5.33
CA GLN A 525 2.86 15.69 -6.75
C GLN A 525 3.45 14.39 -7.28
N GLU A 526 2.74 13.28 -7.04
CA GLU A 526 3.27 11.91 -7.22
C GLU A 526 3.66 11.58 -8.67
N GLU A 527 3.10 12.28 -9.66
CA GLU A 527 3.37 12.05 -11.09
C GLU A 527 4.78 12.46 -11.51
N THR A 528 5.34 13.51 -10.91
CA THR A 528 6.65 14.04 -11.31
C THR A 528 7.80 13.11 -10.94
N PRO A 529 7.91 12.58 -9.71
CA PRO A 529 8.90 11.54 -9.38
C PRO A 529 8.73 10.30 -10.24
N LEU A 530 7.49 9.84 -10.52
CA LEU A 530 7.24 8.62 -11.30
C LEU A 530 7.92 8.62 -12.67
N ALA A 531 7.95 9.77 -13.35
CA ALA A 531 8.63 9.90 -14.64
C ALA A 531 10.15 9.60 -14.55
N GLN A 532 10.78 9.90 -13.41
CA GLN A 532 12.21 9.70 -13.17
C GLN A 532 12.57 8.22 -12.93
N HIS A 533 11.57 7.38 -12.65
CA HIS A 533 11.73 5.94 -12.39
C HIS A 533 11.46 5.07 -13.63
N VAL A 534 11.18 5.67 -14.79
CA VAL A 534 10.96 4.90 -16.02
C VAL A 534 12.24 4.19 -16.42
N VAL A 535 12.15 2.87 -16.60
CA VAL A 535 13.24 2.01 -17.06
C VAL A 535 13.06 1.74 -18.55
N PRO A 536 14.05 2.06 -19.41
CA PRO A 536 13.99 1.73 -20.83
C PRO A 536 13.92 0.22 -21.06
N GLU A 537 13.19 -0.20 -22.10
CA GLU A 537 13.06 -1.62 -22.47
C GLU A 537 14.43 -2.27 -22.81
N THR A 538 15.41 -1.46 -23.20
CA THR A 538 16.79 -1.90 -23.48
C THR A 538 17.56 -2.33 -22.23
N PHE A 539 17.05 -2.03 -21.02
CA PHE A 539 17.71 -2.41 -19.77
C PHE A 539 17.43 -3.87 -19.38
N TRP A 540 16.42 -4.49 -19.99
CA TRP A 540 16.09 -5.90 -19.77
C TRP A 540 17.05 -6.81 -20.52
N LEU A 541 17.56 -7.83 -19.81
CA LEU A 541 18.54 -8.76 -20.37
C LEU A 541 17.85 -9.79 -21.27
N ASP A 542 18.42 -10.06 -22.44
CA ASP A 542 17.96 -11.14 -23.31
C ASP A 542 18.56 -12.48 -22.87
N GLY A 543 17.70 -13.44 -22.53
CA GLY A 543 18.10 -14.78 -22.09
C GLY A 543 18.76 -15.63 -23.18
N ALA A 544 18.65 -15.25 -24.45
CA ALA A 544 19.32 -15.93 -25.56
C ALA A 544 20.81 -15.56 -25.71
N VAL A 545 21.26 -14.51 -25.00
CA VAL A 545 22.63 -14.00 -25.11
C VAL A 545 23.59 -14.82 -24.25
N GLN A 546 24.83 -14.99 -24.71
CA GLN A 546 25.91 -15.64 -23.94
C GLN A 546 26.12 -14.95 -22.58
N SER A 547 26.42 -15.73 -21.53
CA SER A 547 26.52 -15.26 -20.15
C SER A 547 27.45 -14.05 -19.97
N SER A 548 28.61 -14.01 -20.61
CA SER A 548 29.57 -12.89 -20.52
C SER A 548 29.02 -11.59 -21.08
N ARG A 549 28.35 -11.66 -22.25
CA ARG A 549 27.66 -10.51 -22.84
C ARG A 549 26.48 -10.05 -22.00
N MET A 550 25.75 -10.99 -21.39
CA MET A 550 24.66 -10.71 -20.47
C MET A 550 25.15 -10.00 -19.20
N THR A 551 26.24 -10.48 -18.59
CA THR A 551 26.88 -9.84 -17.44
C THR A 551 27.38 -8.43 -17.81
N ALA A 552 28.04 -8.26 -18.96
CA ALA A 552 28.50 -6.95 -19.41
C ALA A 552 27.34 -5.97 -19.66
N ALA A 553 26.24 -6.44 -20.27
CA ALA A 553 25.03 -5.64 -20.45
C ALA A 553 24.41 -5.26 -19.10
N TRP A 554 24.32 -6.20 -18.16
CA TRP A 554 23.83 -5.93 -16.80
C TRP A 554 24.68 -4.89 -16.08
N GLU A 555 26.01 -5.03 -16.07
CA GLU A 555 26.92 -4.06 -15.45
C GLU A 555 26.76 -2.67 -16.09
N GLY A 556 26.64 -2.59 -17.42
CA GLY A 556 26.39 -1.34 -18.13
C GLY A 556 25.05 -0.69 -17.77
N ASN A 557 23.98 -1.49 -17.70
CA ASN A 557 22.64 -1.02 -17.34
C ASN A 557 22.59 -0.52 -15.89
N VAL A 558 23.22 -1.22 -14.95
CA VAL A 558 23.29 -0.79 -13.54
C VAL A 558 24.08 0.51 -13.41
N ARG A 559 25.24 0.64 -14.08
CA ARG A 559 26.02 1.89 -14.09
C ARG A 559 25.20 3.06 -14.61
N THR A 560 24.56 2.88 -15.77
CA THR A 560 23.70 3.90 -16.39
C THR A 560 22.54 4.28 -15.46
N LEU A 561 21.93 3.30 -14.79
CA LEU A 561 20.84 3.57 -13.85
C LEU A 561 21.31 4.35 -12.62
N MET A 562 22.52 4.05 -12.12
CA MET A 562 23.13 4.71 -10.97
C MET A 562 23.60 6.14 -11.23
N GLU A 563 23.68 6.58 -12.49
CA GLU A 563 23.89 8.00 -12.83
C GLU A 563 22.74 8.87 -12.31
N ARG A 564 21.56 8.28 -12.06
CA ARG A 564 20.43 8.95 -11.42
C ARG A 564 20.66 9.05 -9.90
N PRO A 565 20.70 10.26 -9.30
CA PRO A 565 21.03 10.42 -7.88
C PRO A 565 20.09 9.68 -6.92
N HIS A 566 18.79 9.61 -7.24
CA HIS A 566 17.80 8.92 -6.40
C HIS A 566 18.04 7.41 -6.37
N VAL A 567 18.45 6.82 -7.50
CA VAL A 567 18.72 5.39 -7.62
C VAL A 567 19.87 5.00 -6.71
N THR A 568 21.00 5.71 -6.83
CA THR A 568 22.20 5.42 -6.04
C THR A 568 21.90 5.52 -4.54
N ARG A 569 21.23 6.60 -4.12
CA ARG A 569 20.87 6.80 -2.72
C ARG A 569 19.89 5.73 -2.23
N ALA A 570 18.82 5.46 -2.97
CA ALA A 570 17.81 4.47 -2.60
C ALA A 570 18.40 3.05 -2.53
N ALA A 571 19.29 2.68 -3.46
CA ALA A 571 19.96 1.37 -3.45
C ALA A 571 20.80 1.17 -2.18
N LEU A 572 21.56 2.20 -1.78
CA LEU A 572 22.34 2.17 -0.54
C LEU A 572 21.45 2.12 0.71
N GLN A 573 20.34 2.87 0.72
CA GLN A 573 19.36 2.88 1.81
C GLN A 573 18.61 1.55 1.97
N LEU A 574 18.31 0.87 0.87
CA LEU A 574 17.67 -0.45 0.90
C LEU A 574 18.53 -1.51 1.60
N GLY A 575 19.85 -1.31 1.64
CA GLY A 575 20.77 -2.26 2.25
C GLY A 575 20.94 -3.54 1.42
N GLY A 576 21.43 -4.59 2.07
CA GLY A 576 21.55 -5.93 1.51
C GLY A 576 22.25 -5.99 0.15
N VAL A 577 21.67 -6.79 -0.74
CA VAL A 577 22.22 -7.03 -2.08
C VAL A 577 22.20 -5.76 -2.94
N PHE A 578 21.19 -4.89 -2.79
CA PHE A 578 21.11 -3.64 -3.56
C PHE A 578 22.23 -2.68 -3.19
N ALA A 579 22.46 -2.47 -1.89
CA ALA A 579 23.55 -1.62 -1.41
C ALA A 579 24.91 -2.19 -1.81
N ARG A 580 25.09 -3.52 -1.76
CA ARG A 580 26.36 -4.15 -2.13
C ARG A 580 26.64 -4.07 -3.63
N ILE A 581 25.62 -4.27 -4.48
CA ILE A 581 25.73 -4.06 -5.94
C ILE A 581 26.07 -2.60 -6.22
N ALA A 582 25.37 -1.64 -5.59
CA ALA A 582 25.65 -0.22 -5.78
C ALA A 582 27.12 0.10 -5.43
N LYS A 583 27.60 -0.32 -4.26
CA LYS A 583 29.00 -0.14 -3.84
C LYS A 583 30.03 -0.71 -4.81
N GLN A 584 29.69 -1.73 -5.60
CA GLN A 584 30.60 -2.30 -6.61
C GLN A 584 30.91 -1.31 -7.74
N PHE A 585 29.99 -0.38 -8.01
CA PHE A 585 30.10 0.58 -9.11
C PHE A 585 30.32 2.02 -8.65
N LEU A 586 30.30 2.28 -7.34
CA LEU A 586 30.57 3.61 -6.81
C LEU A 586 32.07 3.93 -6.82
N PRO A 587 32.44 5.20 -7.06
CA PRO A 587 33.78 5.70 -6.77
C PRO A 587 34.17 5.47 -5.31
N ALA A 588 35.45 5.23 -5.05
CA ALA A 588 35.95 4.98 -3.70
C ALA A 588 35.78 6.20 -2.76
N ASP A 589 35.68 7.40 -3.33
CA ASP A 589 35.49 8.69 -2.65
C ASP A 589 34.03 9.16 -2.66
N TYR A 590 33.08 8.29 -3.03
CA TYR A 590 31.66 8.65 -3.02
C TYR A 590 31.18 8.99 -1.60
N GLU A 591 30.70 10.22 -1.42
CA GLU A 591 30.09 10.68 -0.18
C GLU A 591 28.57 10.49 -0.23
N PHE A 592 28.00 9.76 0.74
CA PHE A 592 26.56 9.52 0.79
C PHE A 592 25.79 10.82 1.11
N PRO A 593 24.88 11.26 0.24
CA PRO A 593 24.04 12.42 0.53
C PRO A 593 23.03 12.04 1.62
N PHE A 594 23.04 12.70 2.77
CA PHE A 594 22.18 12.35 3.93
C PHE A 594 20.69 12.62 3.73
N GLY A 595 20.34 13.67 2.98
CA GLY A 595 18.94 14.04 2.73
C GLY A 595 18.39 13.47 1.42
N PRO A 596 17.06 13.35 1.28
CA PRO A 596 16.45 12.91 0.04
C PRO A 596 16.78 13.83 -1.14
N THR A 597 16.72 13.29 -2.35
CA THR A 597 16.93 14.10 -3.56
C THR A 597 15.91 15.22 -3.70
N ARG A 598 16.27 16.24 -4.48
CA ARG A 598 15.41 17.42 -4.70
C ARG A 598 14.00 17.06 -5.19
N PRO A 599 13.82 16.14 -6.16
CA PRO A 599 12.49 15.73 -6.60
C PRO A 599 11.62 15.16 -5.46
N VAL A 600 12.19 14.33 -4.58
CA VAL A 600 11.48 13.81 -3.41
C VAL A 600 11.09 14.92 -2.44
N VAL A 601 11.99 15.86 -2.18
CA VAL A 601 11.72 16.98 -1.27
C VAL A 601 10.62 17.91 -1.81
N ASP A 602 10.60 18.14 -3.13
CA ASP A 602 9.69 19.10 -3.75
C ASP A 602 8.34 18.48 -4.12
N TYR A 603 8.33 17.23 -4.58
CA TYR A 603 7.14 16.56 -5.12
C TYR A 603 6.71 15.33 -4.32
N GLY A 604 7.48 14.91 -3.32
CA GLY A 604 7.19 13.70 -2.57
C GLY A 604 7.46 12.44 -3.38
N VAL A 605 6.74 11.37 -3.04
CA VAL A 605 6.84 10.06 -3.70
C VAL A 605 5.45 9.43 -3.78
N PRO A 606 5.24 8.49 -4.71
CA PRO A 606 4.01 7.74 -4.81
C PRO A 606 3.66 7.06 -3.51
N LEU A 607 2.36 6.94 -3.28
CA LEU A 607 1.79 6.42 -2.05
C LEU A 607 2.42 5.11 -1.56
N MET A 608 2.68 4.18 -2.48
CA MET A 608 3.25 2.86 -2.19
C MET A 608 4.69 2.88 -1.65
N TYR A 609 5.43 3.98 -1.83
CA TYR A 609 6.83 4.14 -1.39
C TYR A 609 6.99 5.06 -0.18
N ARG A 610 5.87 5.55 0.39
CA ARG A 610 5.91 6.41 1.57
C ARG A 610 6.26 5.62 2.81
N VAL A 611 7.04 6.26 3.68
CA VAL A 611 7.42 5.72 4.98
C VAL A 611 6.43 6.23 6.02
N ALA A 612 5.67 5.32 6.64
CA ALA A 612 4.66 5.67 7.64
C ALA A 612 5.30 6.26 8.91
N HIS A 613 5.01 7.51 9.27
CA HIS A 613 5.43 8.07 10.56
C HIS A 613 4.52 7.58 11.72
N ASP A 614 5.05 7.53 12.94
CA ASP A 614 4.33 7.03 14.15
C ASP A 614 3.08 7.88 14.48
N ASP A 615 3.06 9.14 14.03
CA ASP A 615 1.93 10.07 14.18
C ASP A 615 0.93 9.95 13.02
N GLY A 616 1.12 8.97 12.13
CA GLY A 616 0.26 8.71 10.98
C GLY A 616 0.56 9.56 9.74
N PHE A 617 1.50 10.51 9.79
CA PHE A 617 1.83 11.30 8.62
C PHE A 617 2.73 10.52 7.65
N PRO A 618 2.47 10.57 6.33
CA PRO A 618 3.37 9.99 5.35
C PRO A 618 4.68 10.79 5.28
N LEU A 619 5.80 10.09 5.26
CA LEU A 619 7.11 10.65 4.96
C LEU A 619 7.59 10.13 3.60
N HIS A 620 8.50 10.88 3.00
CA HIS A 620 8.98 10.68 1.65
C HIS A 620 10.51 10.55 1.66
N ASP A 621 11.03 9.52 1.01
CA ASP A 621 12.47 9.30 0.81
C ASP A 621 12.71 8.82 -0.61
N ASP A 622 13.97 8.78 -1.04
CA ASP A 622 14.31 8.15 -2.31
C ASP A 622 13.94 6.66 -2.29
N TYR A 623 13.48 6.16 -3.42
CA TYR A 623 13.08 4.77 -3.57
C TYR A 623 13.58 4.19 -4.90
N LEU A 624 13.66 2.86 -4.97
CA LEU A 624 13.74 2.15 -6.25
C LEU A 624 12.35 1.63 -6.60
N SER A 625 11.88 1.95 -7.80
CA SER A 625 10.72 1.31 -8.41
C SER A 625 10.96 -0.20 -8.57
N GLU A 626 9.88 -0.97 -8.77
CA GLU A 626 10.05 -2.42 -8.97
C GLU A 626 10.87 -2.73 -10.23
N GLU A 627 10.74 -1.92 -11.29
CA GLU A 627 11.53 -2.09 -12.51
C GLU A 627 13.03 -1.84 -12.27
N GLU A 628 13.36 -0.74 -11.58
CA GLU A 628 14.75 -0.43 -11.21
C GLU A 628 15.37 -1.54 -10.34
N ARG A 629 14.61 -2.06 -9.36
CA ARG A 629 15.06 -3.22 -8.55
C ARG A 629 15.34 -4.44 -9.43
N LEU A 630 14.48 -4.71 -10.41
CA LEU A 630 14.66 -5.85 -11.32
C LEU A 630 15.86 -5.66 -12.26
N VAL A 631 16.20 -4.43 -12.64
CA VAL A 631 17.46 -4.12 -13.36
C VAL A 631 18.66 -4.41 -12.47
N PHE A 632 18.65 -3.94 -11.21
CA PHE A 632 19.72 -4.25 -10.24
C PHE A 632 19.94 -5.76 -10.10
N LEU A 633 18.86 -6.53 -10.04
CA LEU A 633 18.93 -7.99 -9.90
C LEU A 633 19.25 -8.72 -11.21
N GLY A 634 19.36 -8.01 -12.34
CA GLY A 634 19.61 -8.59 -13.65
C GLY A 634 18.48 -9.52 -14.10
N LYS A 635 17.23 -9.03 -14.09
CA LYS A 635 16.08 -9.79 -14.59
C LYS A 635 16.23 -10.08 -16.09
N ILE A 636 15.92 -11.33 -16.44
CA ILE A 636 15.88 -11.79 -17.83
C ILE A 636 14.48 -11.56 -18.42
N LYS A 637 14.44 -11.07 -19.65
CA LYS A 637 13.23 -10.96 -20.46
C LYS A 637 12.83 -12.36 -20.92
N GLU A 638 11.82 -12.92 -20.28
CA GLU A 638 11.27 -14.24 -20.62
C GLU A 638 9.75 -14.17 -20.74
N GLU A 639 9.22 -14.94 -21.69
CA GLU A 639 7.78 -15.15 -21.82
C GLU A 639 7.34 -16.19 -20.79
N GLY A 640 6.78 -15.74 -19.66
CA GLY A 640 6.26 -16.65 -18.64
C GLY A 640 6.06 -16.01 -17.27
N ILE A 641 5.60 -16.82 -16.32
CA ILE A 641 5.40 -16.41 -14.92
C ILE A 641 6.72 -16.54 -14.12
N ASN A 642 7.66 -17.34 -14.61
CA ASN A 642 8.93 -17.59 -13.94
C ASN A 642 9.86 -16.38 -14.09
N VAL A 643 10.27 -15.80 -12.97
CA VAL A 643 11.22 -14.68 -12.94
C VAL A 643 12.63 -15.25 -12.72
N HIS A 644 13.46 -15.19 -13.76
CA HIS A 644 14.89 -15.50 -13.68
C HIS A 644 15.71 -14.23 -13.50
N THR A 645 16.72 -14.30 -12.62
CA THR A 645 17.56 -13.15 -12.22
C THR A 645 19.01 -13.56 -12.06
N LEU A 646 19.93 -12.60 -12.25
CA LEU A 646 21.36 -12.77 -11.99
C LEU A 646 21.72 -12.69 -10.49
N TRP A 647 20.88 -12.02 -9.71
CA TRP A 647 20.99 -11.89 -8.25
C TRP A 647 19.66 -12.26 -7.57
N PRO A 648 19.69 -12.84 -6.35
CA PRO A 648 18.46 -13.19 -5.64
C PRO A 648 17.72 -11.94 -5.17
N LYS A 649 16.39 -12.01 -5.15
CA LYS A 649 15.57 -11.03 -4.43
C LYS A 649 15.87 -11.07 -2.93
N GLU A 650 15.84 -9.92 -2.26
CA GLU A 650 16.09 -9.81 -0.82
C GLU A 650 15.11 -10.67 0.00
N GLU A 651 13.85 -10.80 -0.43
CA GLU A 651 12.87 -11.68 0.21
C GLU A 651 13.32 -13.14 0.24
N ILE A 652 14.01 -13.59 -0.82
CA ILE A 652 14.57 -14.95 -0.88
C ILE A 652 15.76 -15.06 0.08
N MET A 653 16.65 -14.07 0.11
CA MET A 653 17.78 -14.05 1.04
C MET A 653 17.31 -14.12 2.49
N ARG A 654 16.31 -13.32 2.86
CA ARG A 654 15.73 -13.33 4.22
C ARG A 654 15.12 -14.70 4.56
N GLY A 655 14.36 -15.27 3.63
CA GLY A 655 13.76 -16.60 3.80
C GLY A 655 14.77 -17.73 4.01
N GLU A 656 16.03 -17.54 3.59
CA GLU A 656 17.09 -18.53 3.77
C GLU A 656 18.11 -18.16 4.87
N GLY A 657 17.92 -17.05 5.60
CA GLY A 657 18.71 -16.73 6.80
C GLY A 657 19.45 -15.39 6.80
N TYR A 658 19.29 -14.53 5.79
CA TYR A 658 19.81 -13.15 5.84
C TYR A 658 19.04 -12.31 6.86
N GLN A 659 19.73 -11.79 7.88
CA GLN A 659 19.13 -11.06 9.02
C GLN A 659 19.27 -9.53 8.92
N GLY A 660 19.35 -8.99 7.71
CA GLY A 660 19.41 -7.53 7.49
C GLY A 660 20.76 -6.88 7.74
N VAL A 661 21.81 -7.67 8.00
CA VAL A 661 23.18 -7.21 8.19
C VAL A 661 24.08 -7.92 7.20
N TRP A 662 24.84 -7.16 6.43
CA TRP A 662 25.81 -7.70 5.47
C TRP A 662 27.08 -8.16 6.20
N THR A 663 27.17 -9.46 6.46
CA THR A 663 28.30 -10.08 7.17
C THR A 663 29.41 -10.51 6.20
N LYS A 664 30.55 -10.94 6.74
CA LYS A 664 31.65 -11.55 5.98
C LYS A 664 31.22 -12.79 5.19
N GLY A 665 30.28 -13.58 5.72
CA GLY A 665 29.73 -14.74 5.02
C GLY A 665 29.01 -14.34 3.73
N TRP A 666 28.15 -13.32 3.82
CA TRP A 666 27.45 -12.74 2.66
C TRP A 666 28.41 -12.08 1.68
N GLU A 667 29.43 -11.37 2.15
CA GLU A 667 30.44 -10.75 1.29
C GLU A 667 31.28 -11.79 0.53
N THR A 668 31.67 -12.88 1.20
CA THR A 668 32.41 -13.99 0.57
C THR A 668 31.57 -14.62 -0.53
N TRP A 669 30.29 -14.89 -0.26
CA TRP A 669 29.36 -15.40 -1.25
C TRP A 669 29.17 -14.43 -2.41
N PHE A 670 28.95 -13.14 -2.14
CA PHE A 670 28.76 -12.12 -3.18
C PHE A 670 29.96 -12.04 -4.11
N THR A 671 31.17 -11.98 -3.55
CA THR A 671 32.41 -11.92 -4.32
C THR A 671 32.63 -13.18 -5.15
N GLN A 672 32.34 -14.36 -4.60
CA GLN A 672 32.41 -15.61 -5.35
C GLN A 672 31.39 -15.62 -6.49
N HIS A 673 30.14 -15.26 -6.20
CA HIS A 673 29.05 -15.23 -7.17
C HIS A 673 29.30 -14.21 -8.29
N LEU A 674 29.86 -13.05 -7.98
CA LEU A 674 30.28 -12.06 -8.98
C LEU A 674 31.38 -12.61 -9.91
N ARG A 675 32.36 -13.34 -9.37
CA ARG A 675 33.38 -14.01 -10.20
C ARG A 675 32.76 -15.09 -11.08
N GLU A 676 31.78 -15.84 -10.56
CA GLU A 676 31.05 -16.84 -11.35
C GLU A 676 30.29 -16.17 -12.51
N LEU A 677 29.60 -15.06 -12.24
CA LEU A 677 28.93 -14.21 -13.25
C LEU A 677 29.88 -13.74 -14.35
N GLN A 678 31.11 -13.38 -13.99
CA GLN A 678 32.15 -12.94 -14.93
C GLN A 678 32.82 -14.09 -15.69
N SER A 679 32.69 -15.34 -15.21
CA SER A 679 33.42 -16.52 -15.72
C SER A 679 32.73 -17.30 -16.85
N ASP A 680 31.67 -16.75 -17.48
CA ASP A 680 30.81 -17.43 -18.47
C ASP A 680 30.07 -18.69 -17.98
N ARG A 681 30.28 -19.11 -16.72
CA ARG A 681 29.72 -20.35 -16.15
C ARG A 681 28.33 -20.18 -15.53
N MET A 682 27.93 -18.94 -15.26
CA MET A 682 26.72 -18.65 -14.53
C MET A 682 25.50 -18.59 -15.46
N GLN A 683 24.41 -19.18 -15.00
CA GLN A 683 23.11 -19.13 -15.65
C GLN A 683 22.11 -18.44 -14.72
N PRO A 684 21.21 -17.58 -15.24
CA PRO A 684 20.15 -16.96 -14.47
C PRO A 684 19.36 -17.99 -13.65
N ARG A 685 19.01 -17.63 -12.42
CA ARG A 685 18.37 -18.55 -11.47
C ARG A 685 16.94 -18.08 -11.18
N GLY A 686 16.02 -19.04 -11.18
CA GLY A 686 14.68 -18.87 -10.63
C GLY A 686 14.69 -19.02 -9.10
N VAL A 687 13.54 -18.78 -8.48
CA VAL A 687 13.38 -18.73 -7.01
C VAL A 687 13.92 -19.99 -6.31
N GLN A 688 13.59 -21.19 -6.78
CA GLN A 688 14.00 -22.45 -6.11
C GLN A 688 15.52 -22.67 -6.17
N LYS A 689 16.15 -22.35 -7.31
CA LYS A 689 17.61 -22.45 -7.47
C LYS A 689 18.33 -21.44 -6.57
N TRP A 690 17.76 -20.24 -6.40
CA TRP A 690 18.29 -19.26 -5.44
C TRP A 690 18.21 -19.76 -4.00
N LYS A 691 17.07 -20.30 -3.59
CA LYS A 691 16.91 -20.87 -2.24
C LYS A 691 17.98 -21.93 -1.96
N GLN A 692 18.17 -22.87 -2.87
CA GLN A 692 19.18 -23.92 -2.73
C GLN A 692 20.60 -23.35 -2.61
N ALA A 693 20.95 -22.35 -3.41
CA ALA A 693 22.27 -21.71 -3.35
C ALA A 693 22.50 -20.99 -2.00
N LEU A 694 21.51 -20.26 -1.52
CA LEU A 694 21.61 -19.39 -0.34
C LEU A 694 21.63 -20.15 0.99
N ARG A 695 20.99 -21.34 1.08
CA ARG A 695 21.06 -22.20 2.28
C ARG A 695 22.48 -22.50 2.71
N SER A 696 23.36 -22.75 1.73
CA SER A 696 24.75 -23.06 2.02
C SER A 696 25.51 -21.87 2.61
N VAL A 697 25.10 -20.65 2.26
CA VAL A 697 25.67 -19.39 2.77
C VAL A 697 25.23 -19.19 4.20
N ALA A 698 23.92 -19.26 4.47
CA ALA A 698 23.36 -19.06 5.79
C ALA A 698 23.88 -20.09 6.82
N HIS A 699 24.08 -21.36 6.42
CA HIS A 699 24.68 -22.36 7.31
C HIS A 699 26.16 -22.06 7.65
N LYS A 700 26.89 -21.40 6.74
CA LYS A 700 28.31 -21.05 6.94
C LYS A 700 28.49 -19.68 7.58
N ASP A 701 27.47 -18.83 7.54
CA ASP A 701 27.52 -17.50 8.12
C ASP A 701 27.57 -17.61 9.65
N ASN A 702 28.61 -17.02 10.22
CA ASN A 702 28.87 -17.01 11.65
C ASN A 702 28.56 -15.64 12.29
N GLY A 703 27.96 -14.72 11.53
CA GLY A 703 27.62 -13.37 12.00
C GLY A 703 28.81 -12.42 12.11
N GLN A 704 30.00 -12.77 11.58
CA GLN A 704 31.16 -11.88 11.66
C GLN A 704 30.98 -10.62 10.80
N LEU A 705 31.09 -9.45 11.44
CA LEU A 705 30.89 -8.13 10.82
C LEU A 705 32.13 -7.52 10.15
N ARG A 706 33.33 -8.11 10.35
CA ARG A 706 34.56 -7.64 9.68
C ARG A 706 34.48 -7.96 8.20
N LEU A 707 34.04 -6.97 7.41
CA LEU A 707 34.06 -6.98 5.95
C LEU A 707 35.48 -6.94 5.40
#